data_AF-A0A433ULB0-F1
#
_entry.id   AF-A0A433ULB0-F1
#
_cell.length_a   1.000
_cell.length_b   1.000
_cell.length_c   1.000
_cell.angle_alpha   90.00
_cell.angle_beta   90.00
_cell.angle_gamma   90.00
#
_symmetry.space_group_name_H-M   'P 1'
#
loop_
_entity.id
_entity.type
_entity.pdbx_description
1 polymer ?
#
loop_
_entity_poly.entity_id
_entity_poly.type
_entity_poly.pdbx_seq_one_letter_code
_entity_poly.pdbx_strand_id
1 'polypeptide(L)'
;MSQENFLYDVIRKVERAEAVARAKNNYSTGKVVVVDKRTGETQAKIPTISFGGNLVYYIVSNDSSIFSEPRELRIEITDFSNNRTLGISVTYRASCEADKNNNEEKVAKALHSDTSPEAELDKKIRRWVIEFTRDRVADFIDNYFDEIKKLQNNLQTKARNEAGLRLDLRISPIQTQDARNLVFSNKDASNIAERSGLIIEVEDVASSRQLSITLAYRASYDPIDREKVAQQLFTTGKPIRDEIDKKIKYWVNYHLRGREGEFIDQYSGKVTALKQYLQITAREEIGIQLDLNISLTKQVETIVIPPSEITVRVSDSDEALDLTIQTELLVLDRIKAISHSNRWGTIQLTNLLNTEIKNYLQLHTKISDFYYELKDKVRNGLVDYLNQKLADKGRIISYLYLDSKVANSSPPPKELVEIQHTVECKVQNYSRPIRVENTLQMLPQDVRRYISAQSPNLQAWVESKLEKIIKPLLLTKKYIDILDDFQKDSQKIREAMEREAASIGYAVEHIVSLPRIEHLRLKENFEILDENQQFSTNTASIKVKLSTSINAKFKNFNKIEDYLNGNVSQIIEEMRKVVNSTTREVLRRIEPERFYMRFYVAETHVEKSVEQELKETIEATLKERFGAEIISIVPIPEQTEIIDYLQTLMGMIGSFECSITPLSGGEVVNFKGDFKILGIETGSWYRFQSVFQSMQQSQQQLRQKLKALKEQYSKLIKAGDIEDNSEELEEISEEISKIESQTSGISEIKNSIEKSINSKLMNAGSELLRYTDIQLLSTMERYINEWARGSVIDQYGLEISIRNLSRTRTEQETYVFKAQQTLEKAKVDEALAQIQARTELRKKQLEMSSRRNQAKSVELDKLYERKAKLIADPDAEADELQNLEAKINRLEQELLNPSLEDAESSLQLLEPNKNKGRNSLLFEEQMNLPPSQSNSDS
;
A
#
# COMPACT_ATOMS: atom_id res chain seq x y z
N MET A 1 74.51 70.90 27.75
CA MET A 1 75.48 70.00 28.42
C MET A 1 76.85 70.56 28.15
N SER A 2 77.55 70.97 29.20
CA SER A 2 78.94 71.44 29.13
C SER A 2 79.75 70.43 28.33
N GLN A 3 80.35 70.85 27.22
CA GLN A 3 81.35 70.05 26.52
C GLN A 3 82.45 69.76 27.53
N GLU A 4 82.46 68.56 28.10
CA GLU A 4 83.59 68.07 28.87
C GLU A 4 84.81 68.15 27.94
N ASN A 5 85.73 69.05 28.27
CA ASN A 5 86.97 69.26 27.55
C ASN A 5 87.79 67.99 27.67
N PHE A 6 87.71 67.11 26.67
CA PHE A 6 88.25 65.76 26.79
C PHE A 6 89.77 65.76 27.06
N LEU A 7 90.50 66.77 26.54
CA LEU A 7 91.94 66.93 26.79
C LEU A 7 92.26 67.64 28.11
N TYR A 8 91.29 68.02 28.93
CA TYR A 8 91.50 68.88 30.09
C TYR A 8 92.58 68.36 31.05
N ASP A 9 92.65 67.05 31.24
CA ASP A 9 93.65 66.41 32.11
C ASP A 9 95.04 66.30 31.47
N VAL A 10 95.13 66.47 30.15
CA VAL A 10 96.37 66.40 29.35
C VAL A 10 96.91 67.79 29.06
N ILE A 11 96.07 68.70 28.57
CA ILE A 11 96.37 70.11 28.34
C ILE A 11 95.13 70.95 28.63
N ARG A 12 95.28 71.95 29.50
CA ARG A 12 94.23 72.94 29.75
C ARG A 12 94.78 74.34 29.74
N LYS A 13 93.99 75.24 29.15
CA LYS A 13 94.24 76.68 29.18
C LYS A 13 93.85 77.21 30.55
N VAL A 14 94.72 77.99 31.17
CA VAL A 14 94.50 78.57 32.50
C VAL A 14 94.71 80.06 32.51
N GLU A 15 94.17 80.72 33.53
CA GLU A 15 94.45 82.13 33.75
C GLU A 15 95.88 82.33 34.28
N ARG A 16 96.45 83.52 34.04
CA ARG A 16 97.81 83.87 34.48
C ARG A 16 98.01 83.64 35.98
N ALA A 17 96.98 83.90 36.80
CA ALA A 17 97.05 83.71 38.25
C ALA A 17 97.29 82.24 38.63
N GLU A 18 96.57 81.30 38.01
CA GLU A 18 96.75 79.86 38.23
C GLU A 18 98.12 79.38 37.70
N ALA A 19 98.53 79.88 36.53
CA ALA A 19 99.85 79.58 35.95
C ALA A 19 101.00 80.02 36.88
N VAL A 20 100.93 81.21 37.47
CA VAL A 20 101.93 81.72 38.41
C VAL A 20 101.93 80.92 39.72
N ALA A 21 100.75 80.54 40.23
CA ALA A 21 100.63 79.73 41.44
C ALA A 21 101.26 78.35 41.26
N ARG A 22 101.01 77.68 40.12
CA ARG A 22 101.63 76.39 39.81
C ARG A 22 103.14 76.47 39.57
N ALA A 23 103.62 77.51 38.91
CA ALA A 23 105.06 77.68 38.63
C ALA A 23 105.89 77.92 39.91
N LYS A 24 105.31 78.49 40.98
CA LYS A 24 106.00 78.70 42.27
C LYS A 24 106.11 77.43 43.11
N ASN A 25 105.13 76.54 43.03
CA ASN A 25 104.97 75.41 43.94
C ASN A 25 105.62 74.10 43.44
N ASN A 26 106.27 74.10 42.27
CA ASN A 26 106.97 72.93 41.70
C ASN A 26 106.18 71.61 41.82
N TYR A 27 104.90 71.63 41.41
CA TYR A 27 104.07 70.42 41.40
C TYR A 27 104.68 69.37 40.47
N SER A 28 104.75 68.12 40.94
CA SER A 28 105.30 66.99 40.17
C SER A 28 104.42 66.59 38.96
N THR A 29 103.15 66.96 38.97
CA THR A 29 102.14 66.62 37.96
C THR A 29 101.74 67.85 37.14
N GLY A 30 102.46 68.09 36.05
CA GLY A 30 102.13 69.04 35.00
C GLY A 30 102.99 70.32 34.96
N LYS A 31 103.48 70.67 33.77
CA LYS A 31 104.33 71.81 33.46
C LYS A 31 103.51 73.00 32.96
N VAL A 32 103.79 74.19 33.48
CA VAL A 32 103.21 75.44 32.96
C VAL A 32 103.98 75.85 31.71
N VAL A 33 103.27 75.99 30.59
CA VAL A 33 103.83 76.42 29.32
C VAL A 33 103.17 77.73 28.90
N VAL A 34 104.00 78.73 28.58
CA VAL A 34 103.54 80.03 28.08
C VAL A 34 103.72 80.05 26.57
N VAL A 35 102.65 80.33 25.84
CA VAL A 35 102.67 80.42 24.37
C VAL A 35 102.29 81.84 23.96
N ASP A 36 103.08 82.43 23.06
CA ASP A 36 102.72 83.69 22.40
C ASP A 36 101.66 83.42 21.32
N LYS A 37 100.48 84.05 21.44
CA LYS A 37 99.35 83.79 20.53
C LYS A 37 99.66 84.05 19.07
N ARG A 38 100.51 85.05 18.79
CA ARG A 38 100.79 85.53 17.43
C ARG A 38 101.84 84.67 16.74
N THR A 39 102.86 84.27 17.48
CA THR A 39 103.99 83.51 16.91
C THR A 39 103.85 81.99 17.11
N GLY A 40 103.05 81.55 18.08
CA GLY A 40 102.96 80.15 18.49
C GLY A 40 104.21 79.64 19.21
N GLU A 41 105.19 80.50 19.49
CA GLU A 41 106.44 80.12 20.16
C GLU A 41 106.26 80.06 21.68
N THR A 42 106.96 79.11 22.32
CA THR A 42 106.94 78.91 23.77
C THR A 42 107.95 79.80 24.48
N GLN A 43 107.61 80.30 25.66
CA GLN A 43 108.51 81.09 26.50
C GLN A 43 108.91 80.32 27.76
N ALA A 44 110.20 80.34 28.09
CA ALA A 44 110.76 79.57 29.20
C ALA A 44 110.39 80.09 30.61
N LYS A 45 109.90 81.34 30.73
CA LYS A 45 109.52 81.97 32.02
C LYS A 45 108.28 82.83 31.86
N ILE A 46 107.44 82.87 32.90
CA ILE A 46 106.27 83.76 32.98
C ILE A 46 106.76 85.22 33.18
N PRO A 47 106.43 86.18 32.29
CA PRO A 47 106.88 87.57 32.42
C PRO A 47 106.30 88.25 33.68
N THR A 48 107.14 89.02 34.40
CA THR A 48 106.76 89.69 35.66
C THR A 48 105.78 90.86 35.44
N ILE A 49 105.83 91.52 34.28
CA ILE A 49 105.00 92.68 33.93
C ILE A 49 104.41 92.43 32.53
N SER A 50 103.07 92.42 32.40
CA SER A 50 102.37 92.05 31.18
C SER A 50 101.85 93.30 30.45
N PHE A 51 102.70 93.99 29.69
CA PHE A 51 102.27 95.06 28.77
C PHE A 51 101.94 94.43 27.40
N GLY A 52 100.64 94.24 27.09
CA GLY A 52 100.17 93.86 25.74
C GLY A 52 99.70 92.40 25.53
N GLY A 53 98.67 91.96 26.26
CA GLY A 53 97.52 91.13 25.80
C GLY A 53 97.65 89.77 25.08
N ASN A 54 98.81 89.31 24.57
CA ASN A 54 98.85 88.19 23.61
C ASN A 54 99.57 86.92 24.09
N LEU A 55 99.54 86.62 25.39
CA LEU A 55 100.05 85.34 25.93
C LEU A 55 98.91 84.42 26.34
N VAL A 56 99.08 83.12 26.09
CA VAL A 56 98.23 82.05 26.64
C VAL A 56 99.06 81.17 27.54
N TYR A 57 98.46 80.80 28.67
CA TYR A 57 99.06 79.93 29.65
C TYR A 57 98.38 78.57 29.57
N TYR A 58 99.16 77.54 29.38
CA TYR A 58 98.71 76.16 29.40
C TYR A 58 99.35 75.43 30.57
N ILE A 59 98.60 74.51 31.15
CA ILE A 59 99.13 73.47 32.01
C ILE A 59 99.06 72.19 31.20
N VAL A 60 100.21 71.57 30.99
CA VAL A 60 100.32 70.30 30.27
C VAL A 60 100.76 69.22 31.25
N SER A 61 100.00 68.14 31.37
CA SER A 61 100.38 67.00 32.18
C SER A 61 101.65 66.35 31.63
N ASN A 62 102.54 65.97 32.53
CA ASN A 62 103.76 65.23 32.24
C ASN A 62 103.64 63.75 32.69
N ASP A 63 102.46 63.34 33.17
CA ASP A 63 102.20 61.99 33.63
C ASP A 63 101.69 61.13 32.48
N SER A 64 102.50 60.15 32.06
CA SER A 64 102.18 59.19 31.00
C SER A 64 100.98 58.29 31.30
N SER A 65 100.56 58.18 32.57
CA SER A 65 99.39 57.40 32.99
C SER A 65 98.08 58.18 32.84
N ILE A 66 98.16 59.51 32.72
CA ILE A 66 96.99 60.37 32.51
C ILE A 66 96.67 60.39 31.02
N PHE A 67 95.67 59.61 30.64
CA PHE A 67 95.04 59.69 29.34
C PHE A 67 93.80 60.56 29.41
N SER A 68 93.55 61.31 28.34
CA SER A 68 92.25 61.92 28.13
C SER A 68 91.15 60.89 27.95
N GLU A 69 89.90 61.30 28.13
CA GLU A 69 88.74 60.46 27.82
C GLU A 69 88.76 60.00 26.35
N PRO A 70 88.19 58.85 25.98
CA PRO A 70 88.12 58.43 24.59
C PRO A 70 87.26 59.40 23.76
N ARG A 71 87.83 60.00 22.71
CA ARG A 71 87.12 60.85 21.74
C ARG A 71 86.94 60.13 20.41
N GLU A 72 85.74 60.15 19.86
CA GLU A 72 85.43 59.56 18.56
C GLU A 72 85.46 60.63 17.45
N LEU A 73 86.26 60.39 16.40
CA LEU A 73 86.39 61.27 15.25
C LEU A 73 86.01 60.56 13.94
N ARG A 74 84.95 61.03 13.28
CA ARG A 74 84.47 60.45 12.01
C ARG A 74 85.11 61.11 10.80
N ILE A 75 85.71 60.32 9.91
CA ILE A 75 86.44 60.76 8.72
C ILE A 75 85.96 59.94 7.53
N GLU A 76 85.64 60.62 6.43
CA GLU A 76 85.24 59.95 5.18
C GLU A 76 86.42 59.92 4.20
N ILE A 77 86.65 58.75 3.62
CA ILE A 77 87.70 58.49 2.64
C ILE A 77 87.02 58.13 1.33
N THR A 78 87.13 58.99 0.32
CA THR A 78 86.43 58.85 -0.97
C THR A 78 87.39 58.44 -2.08
N ASP A 79 87.16 57.29 -2.68
CA ASP A 79 87.80 56.83 -3.92
C ASP A 79 86.93 57.26 -5.10
N PHE A 80 87.27 58.40 -5.69
CA PHE A 80 86.56 58.97 -6.83
C PHE A 80 86.65 58.08 -8.08
N SER A 81 87.74 57.35 -8.26
CA SER A 81 87.96 56.50 -9.45
C SER A 81 86.96 55.35 -9.51
N ASN A 82 86.58 54.81 -8.36
CA ASN A 82 85.62 53.70 -8.25
C ASN A 82 84.27 54.12 -7.64
N ASN A 83 84.03 55.42 -7.49
CA ASN A 83 82.82 56.03 -6.94
C ASN A 83 82.35 55.38 -5.61
N ARG A 84 83.27 55.22 -4.67
CA ARG A 84 82.99 54.60 -3.36
C ARG A 84 83.58 55.42 -2.22
N THR A 85 82.86 55.48 -1.11
CA THR A 85 83.26 56.19 0.10
C THR A 85 83.29 55.24 1.27
N LEU A 86 84.41 55.21 2.00
CA LEU A 86 84.54 54.50 3.26
C LEU A 86 84.57 55.52 4.40
N GLY A 87 83.51 55.52 5.22
CA GLY A 87 83.54 56.21 6.50
C GLY A 87 84.38 55.42 7.50
N ILE A 88 85.30 56.07 8.20
CA ILE A 88 86.04 55.49 9.33
C ILE A 88 85.85 56.34 10.59
N SER A 89 85.72 55.66 11.72
CA SER A 89 85.68 56.22 13.05
C SER A 89 87.02 55.98 13.72
N VAL A 90 87.70 57.08 14.07
CA VAL A 90 88.95 57.08 14.82
C VAL A 90 88.62 57.43 16.26
N THR A 91 88.47 56.43 17.12
CA THR A 91 88.37 56.63 18.57
C THR A 91 89.77 56.72 19.16
N TYR A 92 90.06 57.78 19.90
CA TYR A 92 91.40 58.01 20.42
C TYR A 92 91.40 58.62 21.82
N ARG A 93 92.42 58.26 22.60
CA ARG A 93 92.81 58.97 23.83
C ARG A 93 94.26 59.40 23.73
N ALA A 94 94.60 60.52 24.34
CA ALA A 94 95.92 61.13 24.26
C ALA A 94 96.55 61.21 25.65
N SER A 95 97.85 61.05 25.73
CA SER A 95 98.65 61.38 26.92
C SER A 95 99.92 62.11 26.50
N CYS A 96 100.52 62.85 27.42
CA CYS A 96 101.80 63.51 27.22
C CYS A 96 102.83 62.87 28.15
N GLU A 97 103.86 62.25 27.57
CA GLU A 97 104.94 61.62 28.33
C GLU A 97 106.03 62.64 28.65
N ALA A 98 106.44 62.71 29.92
CA ALA A 98 107.64 63.45 30.33
C ALA A 98 108.87 62.91 29.60
N ASP A 99 109.46 63.71 28.72
CA ASP A 99 110.67 63.36 27.98
C ASP A 99 111.69 64.50 28.07
N LYS A 100 112.98 64.16 27.96
CA LYS A 100 114.11 65.11 27.87
C LYS A 100 114.00 66.09 26.68
N ASN A 101 113.03 65.87 25.79
CA ASN A 101 112.78 66.63 24.57
C ASN A 101 111.70 67.73 24.70
N ASN A 102 111.31 68.12 25.93
CA ASN A 102 110.28 69.15 26.20
C ASN A 102 108.95 68.89 25.46
N ASN A 103 108.39 67.68 25.60
CA ASN A 103 107.13 67.33 24.95
C ASN A 103 105.98 68.25 25.37
N GLU A 104 105.97 68.76 26.61
CA GLU A 104 104.94 69.66 27.09
C GLU A 104 104.91 70.98 26.28
N GLU A 105 106.08 71.48 25.90
CA GLU A 105 106.19 72.66 25.02
C GLU A 105 105.72 72.34 23.61
N LYS A 106 106.03 71.14 23.10
CA LYS A 106 105.53 70.68 21.80
C LYS A 106 104.01 70.53 21.79
N VAL A 107 103.41 69.99 22.85
CA VAL A 107 101.95 69.86 22.97
C VAL A 107 101.29 71.23 22.98
N ALA A 108 101.76 72.15 23.82
CA ALA A 108 101.22 73.50 23.89
C ALA A 108 101.41 74.28 22.58
N LYS A 109 102.57 74.13 21.92
CA LYS A 109 102.84 74.74 20.61
C LYS A 109 101.98 74.15 19.50
N ALA A 110 101.80 72.83 19.47
CA ALA A 110 101.07 72.15 18.42
C ALA A 110 99.55 72.32 18.55
N LEU A 111 99.03 72.44 19.77
CA LEU A 111 97.59 72.56 20.06
C LEU A 111 97.15 73.98 20.45
N HIS A 112 98.05 74.96 20.35
CA HIS A 112 97.68 76.37 20.46
C HIS A 112 96.81 76.76 19.26
N SER A 113 95.59 77.22 19.54
CA SER A 113 94.64 77.71 18.54
C SER A 113 93.67 78.73 19.16
N ASP A 114 92.98 79.48 18.31
CA ASP A 114 91.91 80.41 18.73
C ASP A 114 90.62 79.69 19.15
N THR A 115 90.49 78.39 18.88
CA THR A 115 89.31 77.58 19.23
C THR A 115 89.53 76.85 20.56
N SER A 116 90.10 75.65 20.51
CA SER A 116 90.47 74.83 21.66
C SER A 116 91.54 73.80 21.26
N PRO A 117 92.34 73.29 22.23
CA PRO A 117 93.33 72.24 21.98
C PRO A 117 92.74 70.97 21.33
N GLU A 118 91.50 70.62 21.68
CA GLU A 118 90.79 69.45 21.16
C GLU A 118 90.48 69.58 19.67
N ALA A 119 89.96 70.75 19.26
CA ALA A 119 89.62 71.01 17.87
C ALA A 119 90.87 71.00 16.96
N GLU A 120 92.00 71.49 17.48
CA GLU A 120 93.26 71.47 16.72
C GLU A 120 93.84 70.05 16.63
N LEU A 121 93.68 69.22 17.67
CA LEU A 121 94.06 67.80 17.60
C LEU A 121 93.19 67.01 16.62
N ASP A 122 91.87 67.19 16.63
CA ASP A 122 90.96 66.60 15.64
C ASP A 122 91.37 66.95 14.21
N LYS A 123 91.71 68.22 13.97
CA LYS A 123 92.15 68.73 12.67
C LYS A 123 93.45 68.08 12.21
N LYS A 124 94.41 67.89 13.12
CA LYS A 124 95.66 67.18 12.83
C LYS A 124 95.43 65.72 12.51
N ILE A 125 94.59 65.01 13.28
CA ILE A 125 94.27 63.60 13.01
C ILE A 125 93.59 63.43 11.65
N ARG A 126 92.62 64.30 11.32
CA ARG A 126 91.99 64.32 9.97
C ARG A 126 93.02 64.48 8.87
N ARG A 127 93.93 65.46 9.03
CA ARG A 127 94.99 65.71 8.06
C ARG A 127 95.91 64.50 7.90
N TRP A 128 96.34 63.86 8.98
CA TRP A 128 97.22 62.69 8.93
C TRP A 128 96.56 61.47 8.27
N VAL A 129 95.27 61.25 8.51
CA VAL A 129 94.51 60.19 7.81
C VAL A 129 94.44 60.45 6.31
N ILE A 130 94.19 61.70 5.91
CA ILE A 130 94.15 62.09 4.49
C ILE A 130 95.54 61.94 3.86
N GLU A 131 96.61 62.39 4.52
CA GLU A 131 97.99 62.22 4.06
C GLU A 131 98.35 60.75 3.84
N PHE A 132 97.94 59.87 4.75
CA PHE A 132 98.23 58.44 4.68
C PHE A 132 97.51 57.73 3.52
N THR A 133 96.34 58.24 3.12
CA THR A 133 95.46 57.62 2.12
C THR A 133 95.57 58.26 0.73
N ARG A 134 96.06 59.50 0.62
CA ARG A 134 96.04 60.34 -0.60
C ARG A 134 96.36 59.61 -1.91
N ASP A 135 97.46 58.87 -1.97
CA ASP A 135 97.94 58.25 -3.20
C ASP A 135 97.61 56.75 -3.31
N ARG A 136 96.78 56.24 -2.39
CA ARG A 136 96.46 54.80 -2.26
C ARG A 136 95.07 54.56 -1.69
N VAL A 137 94.12 55.42 -2.05
CA VAL A 137 92.75 55.37 -1.51
C VAL A 137 92.06 54.05 -1.88
N ALA A 138 92.19 53.62 -3.14
CA ALA A 138 91.65 52.35 -3.59
C ALA A 138 92.23 51.17 -2.81
N ASP A 139 93.57 51.09 -2.73
CA ASP A 139 94.27 50.04 -1.99
C ASP A 139 93.93 50.04 -0.50
N PHE A 140 93.75 51.23 0.10
CA PHE A 140 93.35 51.37 1.49
C PHE A 140 91.91 50.90 1.73
N ILE A 141 90.98 51.16 0.81
CA ILE A 141 89.60 50.67 0.91
C ILE A 141 89.56 49.16 0.68
N ASP A 142 90.27 48.64 -0.32
CA ASP A 142 90.27 47.21 -0.68
C ASP A 142 90.94 46.34 0.38
N ASN A 143 92.01 46.84 1.01
CA ASN A 143 92.80 46.11 2.02
C ASN A 143 92.64 46.74 3.41
N TYR A 144 91.45 47.28 3.72
CA TYR A 144 91.20 48.08 4.92
C TYR A 144 91.70 47.45 6.22
N PHE A 145 91.41 46.15 6.43
CA PHE A 145 91.81 45.47 7.67
C PHE A 145 93.32 45.33 7.81
N ASP A 146 94.05 45.14 6.71
CA ASP A 146 95.51 45.05 6.71
C ASP A 146 96.18 46.43 6.84
N GLU A 147 95.54 47.47 6.28
CA GLU A 147 96.04 48.84 6.29
C GLU A 147 95.71 49.61 7.59
N ILE A 148 94.71 49.19 8.37
CA ILE A 148 94.38 49.81 9.68
C ILE A 148 95.58 49.82 10.61
N LYS A 149 96.33 48.71 10.73
CA LYS A 149 97.46 48.64 11.66
C LYS A 149 98.57 49.61 11.25
N LYS A 150 98.79 49.77 9.94
CA LYS A 150 99.73 50.75 9.39
C LYS A 150 99.25 52.19 9.63
N LEU A 151 97.95 52.45 9.49
CA LEU A 151 97.36 53.76 9.78
C LEU A 151 97.48 54.11 11.27
N GLN A 152 97.14 53.18 12.16
CA GLN A 152 97.31 53.36 13.61
C GLN A 152 98.75 53.71 13.95
N ASN A 153 99.73 52.94 13.47
CA ASN A 153 101.15 53.20 13.70
C ASN A 153 101.57 54.57 13.14
N ASN A 154 101.07 54.96 11.97
CA ASN A 154 101.35 56.26 11.36
C ASN A 154 100.82 57.42 12.21
N LEU A 155 99.56 57.33 12.66
CA LEU A 155 98.94 58.34 13.51
C LEU A 155 99.65 58.46 14.88
N GLN A 156 100.05 57.36 15.50
CA GLN A 156 100.83 57.38 16.74
C GLN A 156 102.19 58.07 16.53
N THR A 157 102.87 57.74 15.43
CA THR A 157 104.17 58.32 15.09
C THR A 157 104.05 59.82 14.81
N LYS A 158 103.03 60.23 14.05
CA LYS A 158 102.74 61.62 13.71
C LYS A 158 102.36 62.43 14.96
N ALA A 159 101.53 61.89 15.85
CA ALA A 159 101.18 62.55 17.10
C ALA A 159 102.38 62.77 18.01
N ARG A 160 103.27 61.77 18.10
CA ARG A 160 104.50 61.89 18.90
C ARG A 160 105.45 62.93 18.33
N ASN A 161 105.66 62.92 17.02
CA ASN A 161 106.66 63.76 16.36
C ASN A 161 106.19 65.21 16.15
N GLU A 162 104.93 65.40 15.74
CA GLU A 162 104.39 66.72 15.38
C GLU A 162 103.68 67.41 16.56
N ALA A 163 103.18 66.66 17.54
CA ALA A 163 102.42 67.23 18.66
C ALA A 163 103.00 66.88 20.04
N GLY A 164 104.01 66.00 20.15
CA GLY A 164 104.53 65.56 21.44
C GLY A 164 103.56 64.68 22.24
N LEU A 165 102.54 64.10 21.59
CA LEU A 165 101.51 63.28 22.24
C LEU A 165 101.69 61.79 21.94
N ARG A 166 101.35 60.96 22.91
CA ARG A 166 101.09 59.53 22.70
C ARG A 166 99.60 59.32 22.51
N LEU A 167 99.21 58.64 21.43
CA LEU A 167 97.82 58.29 21.17
C LEU A 167 97.59 56.79 21.34
N ASP A 168 96.54 56.43 22.06
CA ASP A 168 95.93 55.10 21.98
C ASP A 168 94.72 55.19 21.05
N LEU A 169 94.75 54.45 19.96
CA LEU A 169 93.82 54.58 18.83
C LEU A 169 93.08 53.28 18.57
N ARG A 170 91.77 53.37 18.39
CA ARG A 170 90.93 52.33 17.79
C ARG A 170 90.29 52.91 16.53
N ILE A 171 90.61 52.31 15.39
CA ILE A 171 90.01 52.69 14.11
C ILE A 171 89.01 51.61 13.72
N SER A 172 87.78 52.01 13.39
CA SER A 172 86.72 51.11 12.92
C SER A 172 85.99 51.73 11.73
N PRO A 173 85.35 50.93 10.85
CA PRO A 173 84.56 51.48 9.77
C PRO A 173 83.24 52.01 10.33
N ILE A 174 82.79 53.17 9.83
CA ILE A 174 81.46 53.72 10.09
C ILE A 174 80.51 52.93 9.20
N GLN A 175 79.83 51.93 9.78
CA GLN A 175 78.76 51.23 9.08
C GLN A 175 77.64 52.23 8.76
N THR A 176 77.30 52.37 7.48
CA THR A 176 76.12 53.10 7.01
C THR A 176 74.88 52.55 7.72
N GLN A 177 74.02 53.47 8.14
CA GLN A 177 72.94 53.26 9.11
C GLN A 177 71.87 52.25 8.65
N ASP A 178 71.92 51.77 7.41
CA ASP A 178 71.00 50.79 6.84
C ASP A 178 71.27 49.34 7.27
N ALA A 179 72.41 49.06 7.92
CA ALA A 179 72.73 47.72 8.42
C ALA A 179 72.37 47.49 9.90
N ARG A 180 71.88 48.51 10.62
CA ARG A 180 71.62 48.42 12.08
C ARG A 180 70.23 47.95 12.50
N ASN A 181 69.30 47.76 11.56
CA ASN A 181 67.97 47.21 11.87
C ASN A 181 67.84 45.69 11.73
N LEU A 182 68.94 45.00 11.48
CA LEU A 182 68.99 43.55 11.66
C LEU A 182 70.25 43.19 12.44
N VAL A 183 70.03 42.99 13.75
CA VAL A 183 70.64 41.95 14.60
C VAL A 183 71.47 42.47 15.82
N PHE A 184 70.77 42.41 16.96
CA PHE A 184 71.17 42.27 18.38
C PHE A 184 71.64 43.48 19.20
N SER A 185 70.64 44.10 19.85
CA SER A 185 70.74 44.67 21.18
C SER A 185 71.28 43.65 22.19
N ASN A 186 72.38 43.98 22.87
CA ASN A 186 72.78 43.25 24.06
C ASN A 186 72.01 43.81 25.27
N LYS A 187 70.81 43.28 25.46
CA LYS A 187 70.09 43.14 26.73
C LYS A 187 68.99 42.11 26.44
N ASP A 188 69.21 40.92 26.99
CA ASP A 188 68.37 39.72 26.96
C ASP A 188 68.41 38.88 25.65
N ALA A 189 68.98 37.67 25.77
CA ALA A 189 68.85 36.49 24.89
C ALA A 189 69.07 36.65 23.35
N SER A 190 70.12 36.01 22.79
CA SER A 190 70.00 34.99 21.70
C SER A 190 71.33 34.64 21.01
N ASN A 191 71.88 33.46 21.30
CA ASN A 191 72.83 32.75 20.42
C ASN A 191 72.08 32.08 19.24
N ILE A 192 71.11 32.77 18.63
CA ILE A 192 70.09 32.12 17.78
C ILE A 192 69.90 32.89 16.47
N ALA A 193 70.03 32.22 15.33
CA ALA A 193 69.63 32.71 14.01
C ALA A 193 68.37 31.99 13.53
N GLU A 194 67.35 32.72 13.09
CA GLU A 194 66.06 32.16 12.66
C GLU A 194 65.77 32.48 11.19
N ARG A 195 65.21 31.51 10.47
CA ARG A 195 64.65 31.68 9.13
C ARG A 195 63.32 30.96 9.03
N SER A 196 62.30 31.68 8.62
CA SER A 196 61.10 31.12 8.00
C SER A 196 61.22 31.22 6.47
N GLY A 197 60.94 30.13 5.75
CA GLY A 197 60.70 30.18 4.31
C GLY A 197 61.92 29.99 3.38
N LEU A 198 62.91 29.16 3.74
CA LEU A 198 63.96 28.77 2.79
C LEU A 198 63.39 27.74 1.80
N ILE A 199 63.20 28.12 0.54
CA ILE A 199 62.67 27.22 -0.50
C ILE A 199 63.83 26.46 -1.17
N ILE A 200 63.67 25.16 -1.34
CA ILE A 200 64.57 24.27 -2.08
C ILE A 200 63.74 23.45 -3.06
N GLU A 201 64.16 23.44 -4.33
CA GLU A 201 63.55 22.64 -5.39
C GLU A 201 64.26 21.30 -5.49
N VAL A 202 63.50 20.21 -5.33
CA VAL A 202 63.97 18.84 -5.58
C VAL A 202 63.46 18.41 -6.95
N GLU A 203 64.38 18.20 -7.89
CA GLU A 203 64.06 17.84 -9.27
C GLU A 203 64.52 16.40 -9.57
N ASP A 204 63.57 15.53 -9.89
CA ASP A 204 63.85 14.22 -10.50
C ASP A 204 63.75 14.36 -12.02
N VAL A 205 64.91 14.60 -12.64
CA VAL A 205 65.05 14.83 -14.08
C VAL A 205 64.61 13.61 -14.89
N ALA A 206 64.85 12.38 -14.39
CA ALA A 206 64.55 11.15 -15.11
C ALA A 206 63.04 10.95 -15.31
N SER A 207 62.24 11.33 -14.32
CA SER A 207 60.78 11.23 -14.37
C SER A 207 60.08 12.55 -14.70
N SER A 208 60.86 13.63 -14.87
CA SER A 208 60.38 15.01 -15.02
C SER A 208 59.41 15.42 -13.90
N ARG A 209 59.78 15.12 -12.65
CA ARG A 209 59.02 15.45 -11.44
C ARG A 209 59.74 16.52 -10.63
N GLN A 210 58.98 17.44 -10.05
CA GLN A 210 59.56 18.52 -9.25
C GLN A 210 58.77 18.73 -7.96
N LEU A 211 59.47 18.81 -6.83
CA LEU A 211 58.89 19.03 -5.52
C LEU A 211 59.60 20.20 -4.82
N SER A 212 58.86 21.27 -4.56
CA SER A 212 59.34 22.42 -3.82
C SER A 212 59.12 22.22 -2.32
N ILE A 213 60.19 22.19 -1.53
CA ILE A 213 60.15 22.08 -0.07
C ILE A 213 60.53 23.42 0.57
N THR A 214 59.79 23.79 1.61
CA THR A 214 60.06 24.96 2.44
C THR A 214 60.66 24.51 3.76
N LEU A 215 61.86 25.00 4.05
CA LEU A 215 62.53 24.80 5.33
C LEU A 215 62.39 26.05 6.19
N ALA A 216 61.90 25.87 7.41
CA ALA A 216 62.03 26.83 8.50
C ALA A 216 63.03 26.28 9.51
N TYR A 217 63.95 27.10 9.98
CA TYR A 217 64.95 26.66 10.95
C TYR A 217 65.27 27.70 12.00
N ARG A 218 65.66 27.19 13.17
CA ARG A 218 66.27 27.92 14.27
C ARG A 218 67.65 27.32 14.53
N ALA A 219 68.68 28.10 14.26
CA ALA A 219 70.07 27.72 14.46
C ALA A 219 70.58 28.32 15.76
N SER A 220 71.16 27.50 16.64
CA SER A 220 71.86 27.96 17.83
C SER A 220 73.24 27.32 17.94
N TYR A 221 74.12 27.84 18.79
CA TYR A 221 75.41 27.20 19.05
C TYR A 221 75.78 27.26 20.53
N ASP A 222 76.55 26.28 20.98
CA ASP A 222 77.13 26.25 22.32
C ASP A 222 78.36 27.18 22.36
N PRO A 223 78.57 27.99 23.42
CA PRO A 223 79.78 28.78 23.59
C PRO A 223 81.11 28.04 23.38
N ILE A 224 81.16 26.72 23.61
CA ILE A 224 82.33 25.86 23.36
C ILE A 224 82.67 25.76 21.86
N ASP A 225 81.65 25.76 20.99
CA ASP A 225 81.79 25.65 19.53
C ASP A 225 82.03 27.01 18.85
N ARG A 226 82.15 28.10 19.63
CA ARG A 226 82.26 29.48 19.13
C ARG A 226 83.37 29.69 18.10
N GLU A 227 84.53 29.08 18.30
CA GLU A 227 85.67 29.22 17.39
C GLU A 227 85.41 28.52 16.05
N LYS A 228 84.74 27.35 16.08
CA LYS A 228 84.37 26.56 14.91
C LYS A 228 83.26 27.24 14.10
N VAL A 229 82.22 27.73 14.77
CA VAL A 229 81.15 28.53 14.17
C VAL A 229 81.75 29.79 13.53
N ALA A 230 82.70 30.41 14.23
CA ALA A 230 83.31 31.64 13.74
C ALA A 230 84.15 31.43 12.48
N GLN A 231 84.98 30.38 12.44
CA GLN A 231 85.77 30.04 11.25
C GLN A 231 84.93 29.67 10.04
N GLN A 232 83.78 29.00 10.24
CA GLN A 232 82.97 28.46 9.16
C GLN A 232 81.89 29.42 8.64
N LEU A 233 81.41 30.36 9.45
CA LEU A 233 80.29 31.25 9.10
C LEU A 233 80.67 32.74 9.02
N PHE A 234 81.81 33.18 9.55
CA PHE A 234 82.28 34.57 9.38
C PHE A 234 83.24 34.70 8.19
N THR A 235 82.67 34.77 6.99
CA THR A 235 83.35 35.33 5.82
C THR A 235 83.02 36.82 5.68
N THR A 236 84.02 37.65 5.39
CA THR A 236 83.90 39.11 5.32
C THR A 236 82.78 39.55 4.37
N GLY A 237 81.75 40.20 4.92
CA GLY A 237 80.75 40.98 4.15
C GLY A 237 79.37 40.37 3.94
N LYS A 238 79.05 39.16 4.44
CA LYS A 238 77.71 38.55 4.29
C LYS A 238 77.01 38.28 5.62
N PRO A 239 75.66 38.37 5.70
CA PRO A 239 74.90 37.94 6.86
C PRO A 239 75.11 36.45 7.15
N ILE A 240 75.33 36.09 8.42
CA ILE A 240 75.48 34.69 8.89
C ILE A 240 74.35 33.79 8.37
N ARG A 241 73.13 34.35 8.34
CA ARG A 241 71.93 33.66 7.84
C ARG A 241 72.09 33.16 6.40
N ASP A 242 72.70 33.95 5.52
CA ASP A 242 72.83 33.58 4.10
C ASP A 242 73.86 32.46 3.90
N GLU A 243 74.90 32.42 4.73
CA GLU A 243 75.88 31.31 4.73
C GLU A 243 75.27 30.02 5.31
N ILE A 244 74.41 30.11 6.33
CA ILE A 244 73.63 28.96 6.81
C ILE A 244 72.63 28.50 5.72
N ASP A 245 71.90 29.42 5.07
CA ASP A 245 70.98 29.11 3.96
C ASP A 245 71.72 28.37 2.82
N LYS A 246 72.93 28.82 2.48
CA LYS A 246 73.79 28.20 1.46
C LYS A 246 74.26 26.81 1.87
N LYS A 247 74.69 26.62 3.12
CA LYS A 247 75.12 25.32 3.66
C LYS A 247 73.96 24.33 3.72
N ILE A 248 72.79 24.75 4.21
CA ILE A 248 71.57 23.91 4.23
C ILE A 248 71.18 23.49 2.81
N LYS A 249 71.16 24.42 1.84
CA LYS A 249 70.90 24.09 0.43
C LYS A 249 71.89 23.06 -0.11
N TYR A 250 73.18 23.23 0.18
CA TYR A 250 74.21 22.29 -0.22
C TYR A 250 73.98 20.90 0.39
N TRP A 251 73.72 20.81 1.70
CA TRP A 251 73.51 19.55 2.40
C TRP A 251 72.24 18.83 1.93
N VAL A 252 71.14 19.55 1.69
CA VAL A 252 69.92 18.97 1.13
C VAL A 252 70.20 18.37 -0.25
N ASN A 253 70.82 19.13 -1.15
CA ASN A 253 71.15 18.64 -2.49
C ASN A 253 72.14 17.48 -2.45
N TYR A 254 73.11 17.51 -1.54
CA TYR A 254 74.08 16.43 -1.36
C TYR A 254 73.43 15.13 -0.86
N HIS A 255 72.54 15.23 0.15
CA HIS A 255 71.84 14.09 0.71
C HIS A 255 70.91 13.42 -0.30
N LEU A 256 70.24 14.23 -1.12
CA LEU A 256 69.25 13.77 -2.09
C LEU A 256 69.86 13.34 -3.43
N ARG A 257 71.16 13.58 -3.64
CA ARG A 257 71.83 13.30 -4.91
C ARG A 257 71.69 11.83 -5.32
N GLY A 258 71.06 11.60 -6.48
CA GLY A 258 70.80 10.27 -7.04
C GLY A 258 69.64 9.50 -6.37
N ARG A 259 68.89 10.15 -5.46
CA ARG A 259 67.72 9.60 -4.75
C ARG A 259 66.54 10.57 -4.78
N GLU A 260 66.54 11.54 -5.68
CA GLU A 260 65.54 12.59 -5.80
C GLU A 260 64.15 11.98 -6.04
N GLY A 261 64.04 11.00 -6.95
CA GLY A 261 62.79 10.30 -7.21
C GLY A 261 62.26 9.50 -6.00
N GLU A 262 63.13 8.77 -5.30
CA GLU A 262 62.77 8.03 -4.08
C GLU A 262 62.31 8.98 -2.96
N PHE A 263 62.97 10.13 -2.84
CA PHE A 263 62.59 11.17 -1.88
C PHE A 263 61.23 11.78 -2.20
N ILE A 264 60.93 12.03 -3.47
CA ILE A 264 59.60 12.50 -3.89
C ILE A 264 58.54 11.43 -3.58
N ASP A 265 58.75 10.17 -3.93
CA ASP A 265 57.76 9.10 -3.73
C ASP A 265 57.48 8.78 -2.26
N GLN A 266 58.49 8.95 -1.39
CA GLN A 266 58.41 8.63 0.04
C GLN A 266 58.62 9.86 0.92
N TYR A 267 58.22 11.04 0.45
CA TYR A 267 58.46 12.32 1.13
C TYR A 267 58.10 12.26 2.63
N SER A 268 56.93 11.75 2.99
CA SER A 268 56.49 11.63 4.40
C SER A 268 57.41 10.76 5.26
N GLY A 269 57.98 9.69 4.70
CA GLY A 269 58.90 8.79 5.40
C GLY A 269 60.36 9.28 5.42
N LYS A 270 60.77 10.03 4.39
CA LYS A 270 62.18 10.45 4.20
C LYS A 270 62.47 11.85 4.73
N VAL A 271 61.47 12.70 4.94
CA VAL A 271 61.65 14.04 5.54
C VAL A 271 62.25 13.97 6.95
N THR A 272 61.86 12.97 7.76
CA THR A 272 62.44 12.77 9.09
C THR A 272 63.93 12.42 9.00
N ALA A 273 64.30 11.56 8.04
CA ALA A 273 65.70 11.19 7.79
C ALA A 273 66.52 12.39 7.28
N LEU A 274 65.96 13.19 6.37
CA LEU A 274 66.58 14.43 5.90
C LEU A 274 66.77 15.43 7.05
N LYS A 275 65.76 15.61 7.91
CA LYS A 275 65.85 16.46 9.11
C LYS A 275 66.99 16.00 10.02
N GLN A 276 67.05 14.72 10.37
CA GLN A 276 68.11 14.17 11.20
C GLN A 276 69.50 14.36 10.57
N TYR A 277 69.64 14.08 9.27
CA TYR A 277 70.87 14.30 8.54
C TYR A 277 71.34 15.76 8.62
N LEU A 278 70.45 16.72 8.39
CA LEU A 278 70.79 18.15 8.46
C LEU A 278 71.18 18.58 9.87
N GLN A 279 70.52 18.05 10.91
CA GLN A 279 70.86 18.36 12.31
C GLN A 279 72.24 17.84 12.70
N ILE A 280 72.57 16.61 12.31
CA ILE A 280 73.88 15.99 12.56
C ILE A 280 74.96 16.76 11.80
N THR A 281 74.77 16.95 10.49
CA THR A 281 75.74 17.61 9.61
C THR A 281 76.03 19.05 10.06
N ALA A 282 75.01 19.79 10.49
CA ALA A 282 75.19 21.15 10.99
C ALA A 282 76.01 21.21 12.29
N ARG A 283 75.81 20.25 13.19
CA ARG A 283 76.59 20.15 14.42
C ARG A 283 78.03 19.74 14.14
N GLU A 284 78.22 18.75 13.27
CA GLU A 284 79.54 18.18 12.97
C GLU A 284 80.40 19.08 12.09
N GLU A 285 79.83 19.73 11.06
CA GLU A 285 80.63 20.55 10.13
C GLU A 285 80.86 21.96 10.66
N ILE A 286 79.86 22.59 11.28
CA ILE A 286 79.93 24.02 11.63
C ILE A 286 79.67 24.33 13.10
N GLY A 287 79.33 23.32 13.93
CA GLY A 287 79.15 23.50 15.38
C GLY A 287 77.82 24.12 15.80
N ILE A 288 76.80 24.09 14.93
CA ILE A 288 75.47 24.64 15.25
C ILE A 288 74.44 23.54 15.48
N GLN A 289 73.53 23.77 16.42
CA GLN A 289 72.32 22.99 16.60
C GLN A 289 71.21 23.59 15.72
N LEU A 290 70.57 22.74 14.91
CA LEU A 290 69.43 23.14 14.09
C LEU A 290 68.13 22.54 14.66
N ASP A 291 67.14 23.37 14.93
CA ASP A 291 65.76 22.94 14.96
C ASP A 291 65.11 23.28 13.61
N LEU A 292 64.52 22.28 12.97
CA LEU A 292 64.12 22.31 11.55
C LEU A 292 62.67 21.88 11.41
N ASN A 293 61.92 22.61 10.59
CA ASN A 293 60.62 22.18 10.09
C ASN A 293 60.67 22.20 8.56
N ILE A 294 60.33 21.08 7.93
CA ILE A 294 60.33 20.91 6.47
C ILE A 294 58.89 20.66 6.04
N SER A 295 58.35 21.55 5.22
CA SER A 295 56.99 21.46 4.67
C SER A 295 57.00 21.62 3.15
N LEU A 296 55.88 21.38 2.50
CA LEU A 296 55.74 21.57 1.05
C LEU A 296 55.38 23.03 0.75
N THR A 297 55.98 23.61 -0.29
CA THR A 297 55.78 25.02 -0.65
C THR A 297 54.43 25.28 -1.32
N LYS A 298 53.94 24.33 -2.14
CA LYS A 298 52.67 24.48 -2.88
C LYS A 298 51.53 23.77 -2.16
N GLN A 299 50.41 24.46 -2.05
CA GLN A 299 49.11 23.81 -1.83
C GLN A 299 48.53 23.46 -3.20
N VAL A 300 48.04 22.23 -3.38
CA VAL A 300 47.38 21.81 -4.62
C VAL A 300 45.89 21.91 -4.41
N GLU A 301 45.27 22.72 -5.25
CA GLU A 301 43.83 22.92 -5.28
C GLU A 301 43.15 21.86 -6.17
N THR A 302 41.83 21.75 -5.98
CA THR A 302 40.98 20.96 -6.86
C THR A 302 40.96 21.59 -8.25
N ILE A 303 40.90 20.76 -9.29
CA ILE A 303 40.79 21.26 -10.67
C ILE A 303 39.36 21.07 -11.13
N VAL A 304 38.68 22.18 -11.44
CA VAL A 304 37.36 22.15 -12.06
C VAL A 304 37.52 22.16 -13.58
N ILE A 305 36.96 21.14 -14.24
CA ILE A 305 36.87 21.07 -15.69
C ILE A 305 35.48 21.59 -16.07
N PRO A 306 35.39 22.74 -16.76
CA PRO A 306 34.12 23.34 -17.12
C PRO A 306 33.38 22.45 -18.13
N PRO A 307 32.05 22.66 -18.32
CA PRO A 307 31.27 21.97 -19.34
C PRO A 307 31.93 22.06 -20.71
N SER A 308 32.22 20.90 -21.30
CA SER A 308 32.83 20.78 -22.63
C SER A 308 32.06 19.76 -23.46
N GLU A 309 31.72 20.14 -24.69
CA GLU A 309 31.08 19.26 -25.65
C GLU A 309 32.15 18.46 -26.41
N ILE A 310 31.99 17.14 -26.42
CA ILE A 310 32.82 16.21 -27.18
C ILE A 310 31.95 15.29 -28.03
N THR A 311 32.51 14.81 -29.13
CA THR A 311 31.90 13.76 -29.95
C THR A 311 32.45 12.40 -29.57
N VAL A 312 31.56 11.43 -29.32
CA VAL A 312 31.87 10.07 -28.87
C VAL A 312 31.21 9.02 -29.77
N ARG A 313 31.70 7.79 -29.69
CA ARG A 313 31.11 6.60 -30.34
C ARG A 313 30.99 5.49 -29.31
N VAL A 314 30.09 4.54 -29.57
CA VAL A 314 29.80 3.40 -28.68
C VAL A 314 30.18 2.08 -29.34
N SER A 315 30.35 1.03 -28.56
CA SER A 315 30.89 -0.27 -29.01
C SER A 315 30.13 -0.93 -30.14
N ASP A 316 28.85 -0.62 -30.28
CA ASP A 316 27.96 -1.29 -31.19
C ASP A 316 27.37 -0.35 -32.25
N SER A 317 27.74 0.95 -32.26
CA SER A 317 27.30 1.92 -33.27
C SER A 317 28.43 2.86 -33.71
N ASP A 318 28.58 3.05 -35.02
CA ASP A 318 29.51 4.01 -35.62
C ASP A 318 28.99 5.45 -35.63
N GLU A 319 27.75 5.67 -35.18
CA GLU A 319 27.11 6.98 -35.13
C GLU A 319 27.85 7.92 -34.17
N ALA A 320 28.04 9.16 -34.59
CA ALA A 320 28.69 10.19 -33.79
C ALA A 320 27.67 10.80 -32.82
N LEU A 321 27.86 10.55 -31.52
CA LEU A 321 27.00 11.04 -30.45
C LEU A 321 27.64 12.25 -29.78
N ASP A 322 26.82 13.23 -29.38
CA ASP A 322 27.28 14.38 -28.61
C ASP A 322 27.27 14.06 -27.11
N LEU A 323 28.30 14.51 -26.40
CA LEU A 323 28.41 14.34 -24.96
C LEU A 323 29.00 15.60 -24.34
N THR A 324 28.26 16.20 -23.43
CA THR A 324 28.72 17.28 -22.55
C THR A 324 29.28 16.67 -21.28
N ILE A 325 30.50 17.07 -20.93
CA ILE A 325 31.20 16.60 -19.74
C ILE A 325 31.53 17.78 -18.85
N GLN A 326 31.26 17.63 -17.56
CA GLN A 326 31.76 18.52 -16.51
C GLN A 326 32.22 17.68 -15.33
N THR A 327 33.38 18.01 -14.75
CA THR A 327 33.92 17.24 -13.63
C THR A 327 34.83 18.09 -12.76
N GLU A 328 35.02 17.67 -11.52
CA GLU A 328 36.03 18.22 -10.61
C GLU A 328 36.99 17.10 -10.20
N LEU A 329 38.29 17.40 -10.19
CA LEU A 329 39.34 16.49 -9.79
C LEU A 329 39.86 16.88 -8.40
N LEU A 330 39.62 16.03 -7.41
CA LEU A 330 40.16 16.15 -6.06
C LEU A 330 41.58 15.61 -5.99
N VAL A 331 42.31 16.07 -4.97
CA VAL A 331 43.66 15.58 -4.66
C VAL A 331 43.53 14.40 -3.71
N LEU A 332 43.82 13.19 -4.20
CA LEU A 332 43.88 11.97 -3.40
C LEU A 332 45.25 11.82 -2.72
N ASP A 333 46.31 12.07 -3.48
CA ASP A 333 47.70 12.03 -3.01
C ASP A 333 48.37 13.39 -3.29
N ARG A 334 48.56 14.17 -2.22
CA ARG A 334 49.13 15.51 -2.30
C ARG A 334 50.54 15.52 -2.89
N ILE A 335 51.35 14.51 -2.60
CA ILE A 335 52.75 14.48 -3.04
C ILE A 335 52.79 14.17 -4.54
N LYS A 336 52.03 13.18 -4.99
CA LYS A 336 51.90 12.87 -6.43
C LYS A 336 51.31 14.05 -7.20
N ALA A 337 50.25 14.66 -6.69
CA ALA A 337 49.62 15.80 -7.35
C ALA A 337 50.55 17.03 -7.46
N ILE A 338 51.38 17.31 -6.44
CA ILE A 338 52.39 18.38 -6.50
C ILE A 338 53.50 18.02 -7.48
N SER A 339 54.08 16.82 -7.36
CA SER A 339 55.23 16.40 -8.15
C SER A 339 54.97 16.36 -9.65
N HIS A 340 53.71 16.14 -10.03
CA HIS A 340 53.23 16.08 -11.40
C HIS A 340 52.59 17.38 -11.90
N SER A 341 52.46 18.41 -11.05
CA SER A 341 51.72 19.65 -11.36
C SER A 341 52.25 20.42 -12.58
N ASN A 342 53.56 20.40 -12.83
CA ASN A 342 54.18 21.09 -13.96
C ASN A 342 53.98 20.34 -15.30
N ARG A 343 53.76 19.02 -15.27
CA ARG A 343 53.57 18.17 -16.47
C ARG A 343 52.10 17.98 -16.82
N TRP A 344 51.26 17.87 -15.80
CA TRP A 344 49.83 17.57 -15.91
C TRP A 344 49.00 18.77 -15.44
N GLY A 345 49.08 19.86 -16.20
CA GLY A 345 48.21 21.02 -16.00
C GLY A 345 46.76 20.73 -16.42
N THR A 346 45.88 21.71 -16.20
CA THR A 346 44.44 21.59 -16.49
C THR A 346 44.18 21.17 -17.94
N ILE A 347 44.89 21.73 -18.92
CA ILE A 347 44.70 21.42 -20.34
C ILE A 347 45.06 19.96 -20.65
N GLN A 348 46.19 19.47 -20.14
CA GLN A 348 46.66 18.10 -20.38
C GLN A 348 45.73 17.08 -19.71
N LEU A 349 45.25 17.37 -18.51
CA LEU A 349 44.28 16.52 -17.81
C LEU A 349 42.93 16.48 -18.52
N THR A 350 42.42 17.62 -19.01
CA THR A 350 41.20 17.67 -19.83
C THR A 350 41.35 16.84 -21.10
N ASN A 351 42.48 16.94 -21.80
CA ASN A 351 42.74 16.16 -23.01
C ASN A 351 42.82 14.66 -22.73
N LEU A 352 43.47 14.27 -21.62
CA LEU A 352 43.53 12.88 -21.18
C LEU A 352 42.11 12.35 -20.90
N LEU A 353 41.32 13.06 -20.11
CA LEU A 353 39.95 12.64 -19.77
C LEU A 353 39.08 12.51 -21.01
N ASN A 354 39.10 13.48 -21.91
CA ASN A 354 38.34 13.42 -23.16
C ASN A 354 38.74 12.20 -24.02
N THR A 355 40.02 11.85 -24.04
CA THR A 355 40.53 10.68 -24.78
C THR A 355 40.09 9.39 -24.13
N GLU A 356 40.24 9.28 -22.80
CA GLU A 356 39.89 8.08 -22.04
C GLU A 356 38.38 7.83 -22.01
N ILE A 357 37.56 8.89 -21.95
CA ILE A 357 36.09 8.80 -22.04
C ILE A 357 35.68 8.28 -23.41
N LYS A 358 36.26 8.79 -24.50
CA LYS A 358 35.99 8.29 -25.86
C LYS A 358 36.32 6.81 -25.98
N ASN A 359 37.48 6.40 -25.49
CA ASN A 359 37.93 5.01 -25.54
C ASN A 359 37.00 4.09 -24.74
N TYR A 360 36.62 4.49 -23.53
CA TYR A 360 35.74 3.68 -22.68
C TYR A 360 34.37 3.46 -23.34
N LEU A 361 33.74 4.53 -23.83
CA LEU A 361 32.42 4.43 -24.46
C LEU A 361 32.47 3.54 -25.71
N GLN A 362 33.51 3.70 -26.52
CA GLN A 362 33.71 2.91 -27.73
C GLN A 362 33.98 1.42 -27.45
N LEU A 363 34.55 1.06 -26.30
CA LEU A 363 34.90 -0.33 -26.00
C LEU A 363 33.87 -1.04 -25.12
N HIS A 364 33.17 -0.31 -24.24
CA HIS A 364 32.43 -0.90 -23.13
C HIS A 364 30.96 -0.48 -23.06
N THR A 365 30.54 0.53 -23.83
CA THR A 365 29.16 1.03 -23.77
C THR A 365 28.42 0.66 -25.04
N LYS A 366 27.22 0.08 -24.92
CA LYS A 366 26.30 -0.11 -26.04
C LYS A 366 25.43 1.13 -26.20
N ILE A 367 24.84 1.32 -27.38
CA ILE A 367 23.94 2.44 -27.66
C ILE A 367 22.72 2.43 -26.73
N SER A 368 22.22 1.26 -26.34
CA SER A 368 21.17 1.14 -25.30
C SER A 368 21.61 1.77 -23.99
N ASP A 369 22.78 1.37 -23.49
CA ASP A 369 23.32 1.83 -22.21
C ASP A 369 23.63 3.33 -22.28
N PHE A 370 24.00 3.86 -23.45
CA PHE A 370 24.18 5.30 -23.67
C PHE A 370 22.87 6.10 -23.60
N TYR A 371 21.72 5.55 -24.01
CA TYR A 371 20.45 6.27 -23.94
C TYR A 371 19.73 6.13 -22.60
N TYR A 372 19.74 4.93 -22.00
CA TYR A 372 18.99 4.66 -20.76
C TYR A 372 19.83 4.84 -19.49
N GLU A 373 21.12 4.57 -19.56
CA GLU A 373 21.98 4.34 -18.39
C GLU A 373 23.18 5.30 -18.34
N LEU A 374 23.16 6.37 -19.15
CA LEU A 374 24.26 7.34 -19.26
C LEU A 374 24.63 7.93 -17.90
N LYS A 375 23.61 8.30 -17.12
CA LYS A 375 23.75 8.99 -15.84
C LYS A 375 24.03 8.02 -14.69
N ASP A 376 23.89 6.72 -14.90
CA ASP A 376 23.98 5.69 -13.87
C ASP A 376 25.07 4.67 -14.19
N LYS A 377 24.74 3.52 -14.80
CA LYS A 377 25.71 2.44 -15.06
C LYS A 377 26.93 2.92 -15.85
N VAL A 378 26.72 3.71 -16.90
CA VAL A 378 27.81 4.22 -17.75
C VAL A 378 28.65 5.23 -16.99
N ARG A 379 28.03 6.17 -16.28
CA ARG A 379 28.73 7.16 -15.43
C ARG A 379 29.60 6.47 -14.38
N ASN A 380 29.05 5.49 -13.66
CA ASN A 380 29.76 4.83 -12.57
C ASN A 380 30.95 4.03 -13.11
N GLY A 381 30.76 3.27 -14.19
CA GLY A 381 31.87 2.56 -14.83
C GLY A 381 32.95 3.49 -15.41
N LEU A 382 32.55 4.64 -15.96
CA LEU A 382 33.48 5.69 -16.38
C LEU A 382 34.27 6.27 -15.20
N VAL A 383 33.61 6.57 -14.08
CA VAL A 383 34.28 7.10 -12.88
C VAL A 383 35.34 6.11 -12.38
N ASP A 384 35.01 4.82 -12.29
CA ASP A 384 35.97 3.79 -11.87
C ASP A 384 37.16 3.68 -12.83
N TYR A 385 36.88 3.66 -14.14
CA TYR A 385 37.92 3.60 -15.18
C TYR A 385 38.84 4.83 -15.13
N LEU A 386 38.27 6.03 -15.06
CA LEU A 386 39.04 7.28 -15.03
C LEU A 386 39.83 7.44 -13.72
N ASN A 387 39.27 7.01 -12.58
CA ASN A 387 39.97 7.02 -11.30
C ASN A 387 41.23 6.13 -11.34
N GLN A 388 41.18 4.97 -12.00
CA GLN A 388 42.37 4.15 -12.22
C GLN A 388 43.44 4.87 -13.06
N LYS A 389 43.04 5.63 -14.08
CA LYS A 389 43.96 6.42 -14.93
C LYS A 389 44.50 7.70 -14.29
N LEU A 390 43.84 8.19 -13.24
CA LEU A 390 44.22 9.40 -12.49
C LEU A 390 45.00 9.09 -11.20
N ALA A 391 44.96 7.85 -10.71
CA ALA A 391 45.61 7.43 -9.46
C ALA A 391 47.13 7.65 -9.46
N ASP A 392 47.81 7.40 -10.59
CA ASP A 392 49.24 7.66 -10.79
C ASP A 392 49.59 9.16 -10.73
N LYS A 393 48.62 10.04 -11.00
CA LYS A 393 48.73 11.51 -10.95
C LYS A 393 48.27 12.08 -9.61
N GLY A 394 47.89 11.23 -8.65
CA GLY A 394 47.44 11.62 -7.32
C GLY A 394 46.07 12.31 -7.28
N ARG A 395 45.23 12.11 -8.32
CA ARG A 395 43.91 12.73 -8.43
C ARG A 395 42.79 11.70 -8.51
N ILE A 396 41.59 12.11 -8.14
CA ILE A 396 40.35 11.33 -8.22
C ILE A 396 39.20 12.22 -8.66
N ILE A 397 38.21 11.66 -9.35
CA ILE A 397 36.99 12.37 -9.72
C ILE A 397 36.11 12.62 -8.48
N SER A 398 35.74 13.88 -8.26
CA SER A 398 34.74 14.33 -7.28
C SER A 398 33.33 13.96 -7.74
N TYR A 399 32.98 14.45 -8.93
CA TYR A 399 31.73 14.20 -9.62
C TYR A 399 31.98 14.16 -11.13
N LEU A 400 31.16 13.40 -11.85
CA LEU A 400 31.16 13.37 -13.31
C LEU A 400 29.75 13.65 -13.80
N TYR A 401 29.55 14.83 -14.37
CA TYR A 401 28.31 15.19 -15.04
C TYR A 401 28.43 14.83 -16.52
N LEU A 402 27.44 14.09 -17.01
CA LEU A 402 27.30 13.65 -18.39
C LEU A 402 25.92 14.05 -18.89
N ASP A 403 25.86 14.67 -20.06
CA ASP A 403 24.59 15.00 -20.72
C ASP A 403 24.74 14.91 -22.24
N SER A 404 23.67 14.57 -22.96
CA SER A 404 23.68 14.48 -24.43
C SER A 404 22.44 15.16 -24.97
N LYS A 405 22.60 16.11 -25.89
CA LYS A 405 21.47 16.79 -26.54
C LYS A 405 20.69 15.78 -27.37
N VAL A 406 21.35 14.85 -28.06
CA VAL A 406 20.70 13.82 -28.87
C VAL A 406 19.88 12.85 -28.00
N ALA A 407 20.41 12.42 -26.86
CA ALA A 407 19.67 11.57 -25.92
C ALA A 407 18.49 12.31 -25.27
N ASN A 408 18.59 13.63 -25.10
CA ASN A 408 17.53 14.46 -24.52
C ASN A 408 16.47 14.90 -25.56
N SER A 409 16.82 15.05 -26.84
CA SER A 409 15.90 15.52 -27.89
C SER A 409 15.09 14.40 -28.54
N SER A 410 15.66 13.20 -28.65
CA SER A 410 14.97 12.01 -29.12
C SER A 410 14.62 11.15 -27.91
N PRO A 411 13.34 11.06 -27.49
CA PRO A 411 12.98 10.29 -26.31
C PRO A 411 13.41 8.83 -26.54
N PRO A 412 14.09 8.21 -25.56
CA PRO A 412 14.50 6.83 -25.70
C PRO A 412 13.25 5.95 -25.91
N PRO A 413 13.37 4.82 -26.63
CA PRO A 413 12.26 3.90 -26.80
C PRO A 413 11.65 3.56 -25.43
N LYS A 414 10.34 3.64 -25.28
CA LYS A 414 9.69 3.27 -24.02
C LYS A 414 9.81 1.76 -23.80
N GLU A 415 10.14 1.34 -22.58
CA GLU A 415 10.37 -0.06 -22.19
C GLU A 415 9.15 -0.96 -22.43
N LEU A 416 7.94 -0.47 -22.14
CA LEU A 416 6.68 -1.11 -22.48
C LEU A 416 5.70 -0.05 -22.98
N VAL A 417 5.06 -0.32 -24.11
CA VAL A 417 4.08 0.57 -24.72
C VAL A 417 2.77 -0.18 -24.87
N GLU A 418 1.78 0.21 -24.08
CA GLU A 418 0.40 -0.23 -24.23
C GLU A 418 -0.42 0.86 -24.92
N ILE A 419 -1.07 0.50 -26.04
CA ILE A 419 -1.89 1.39 -26.84
C ILE A 419 -3.23 0.70 -27.11
N GLN A 420 -4.31 1.43 -26.82
CA GLN A 420 -5.66 1.01 -27.14
C GLN A 420 -6.20 1.89 -28.27
N HIS A 421 -6.71 1.28 -29.33
CA HIS A 421 -7.29 2.00 -30.45
C HIS A 421 -8.45 1.25 -31.09
N THR A 422 -9.53 1.98 -31.32
CA THR A 422 -10.74 1.44 -31.95
C THR A 422 -10.81 1.86 -33.41
N VAL A 423 -10.82 0.87 -34.31
CA VAL A 423 -10.96 1.10 -35.75
C VAL A 423 -12.42 0.91 -36.16
N GLU A 424 -13.03 1.96 -36.70
CA GLU A 424 -14.34 1.88 -37.34
C GLU A 424 -14.18 1.42 -38.80
N CYS A 425 -14.84 0.32 -39.17
CA CYS A 425 -14.76 -0.24 -40.51
C CYS A 425 -16.12 -0.69 -41.04
N LYS A 426 -16.28 -0.65 -42.36
CA LYS A 426 -17.47 -1.15 -43.06
C LYS A 426 -17.21 -2.58 -43.52
N VAL A 427 -18.25 -3.41 -43.50
CA VAL A 427 -18.21 -4.82 -43.90
C VAL A 427 -19.36 -5.10 -44.88
N GLN A 428 -19.29 -6.20 -45.61
CA GLN A 428 -20.34 -6.56 -46.57
C GLN A 428 -21.61 -7.02 -45.86
N ASN A 429 -22.76 -6.76 -46.49
CA ASN A 429 -24.11 -7.14 -46.02
C ASN A 429 -24.53 -6.56 -44.66
N TYR A 430 -23.84 -5.51 -44.17
CA TYR A 430 -24.22 -4.80 -42.96
C TYR A 430 -24.10 -3.29 -43.17
N SER A 431 -25.19 -2.57 -42.90
CA SER A 431 -25.32 -1.14 -43.21
C SER A 431 -24.54 -0.22 -42.26
N ARG A 432 -24.23 -0.68 -41.04
CA ARG A 432 -23.56 0.13 -40.00
C ARG A 432 -22.06 -0.21 -39.92
N PRO A 433 -21.19 0.74 -39.53
CA PRO A 433 -19.80 0.41 -39.26
C PRO A 433 -19.67 -0.48 -38.04
N ILE A 434 -18.76 -1.46 -38.10
CA ILE A 434 -18.34 -2.24 -36.94
C ILE A 434 -17.13 -1.58 -36.28
N ARG A 435 -17.03 -1.71 -34.97
CA ARG A 435 -15.91 -1.19 -34.18
C ARG A 435 -15.00 -2.34 -33.79
N VAL A 436 -13.75 -2.33 -34.22
CA VAL A 436 -12.75 -3.31 -33.78
C VAL A 436 -11.88 -2.64 -32.74
N GLU A 437 -12.01 -3.08 -31.49
CA GLU A 437 -11.20 -2.62 -30.36
C GLU A 437 -9.88 -3.40 -30.39
N ASN A 438 -8.77 -2.67 -30.38
CA ASN A 438 -7.44 -3.25 -30.41
C ASN A 438 -6.67 -2.82 -29.18
N THR A 439 -6.11 -3.78 -28.48
CA THR A 439 -5.14 -3.56 -27.40
C THR A 439 -3.81 -4.12 -27.85
N LEU A 440 -2.80 -3.26 -27.94
CA LEU A 440 -1.46 -3.60 -28.42
C LEU A 440 -0.43 -3.29 -27.33
N GLN A 441 0.41 -4.26 -27.02
CA GLN A 441 1.58 -4.14 -26.18
C GLN A 441 2.84 -4.43 -26.98
N MET A 442 3.80 -3.51 -26.93
CA MET A 442 5.07 -3.62 -27.63
C MET A 442 6.25 -3.35 -26.71
N LEU A 443 7.33 -4.09 -26.95
CA LEU A 443 8.62 -3.94 -26.28
C LEU A 443 9.67 -3.49 -27.30
N PRO A 444 10.60 -2.59 -26.92
CA PRO A 444 11.70 -2.22 -27.79
C PRO A 444 12.67 -3.40 -27.93
N GLN A 445 12.99 -3.76 -29.17
CA GLN A 445 13.91 -4.86 -29.48
C GLN A 445 15.21 -4.35 -30.10
N ASP A 446 15.14 -3.33 -30.95
CA ASP A 446 16.28 -2.74 -31.64
C ASP A 446 16.19 -1.21 -31.58
N VAL A 447 16.90 -0.64 -30.60
CA VAL A 447 16.98 0.81 -30.36
C VAL A 447 17.50 1.56 -31.60
N ARG A 448 18.41 0.96 -32.38
CA ARG A 448 18.99 1.61 -33.56
C ARG A 448 17.98 1.75 -34.68
N ARG A 449 17.16 0.73 -34.89
CA ARG A 449 16.06 0.80 -35.87
C ARG A 449 15.02 1.85 -35.48
N TYR A 450 14.72 2.00 -34.20
CA TYR A 450 13.80 3.02 -33.73
C TYR A 450 14.32 4.44 -33.96
N ILE A 451 15.60 4.68 -33.68
CA ILE A 451 16.27 5.96 -33.96
C ILE A 451 16.32 6.21 -35.48
N SER A 452 16.70 5.20 -36.27
CA SER A 452 16.74 5.29 -37.74
C SER A 452 15.36 5.59 -38.35
N ALA A 453 14.28 5.16 -37.70
CA ALA A 453 12.90 5.46 -38.06
C ALA A 453 12.44 6.87 -37.64
N GLN A 454 13.36 7.73 -37.17
CA GLN A 454 13.12 9.10 -36.68
C GLN A 454 12.25 9.16 -35.41
N SER A 455 12.31 8.13 -34.56
CA SER A 455 11.63 8.11 -33.26
C SER A 455 10.15 8.51 -33.35
N PRO A 456 9.34 7.80 -34.16
CA PRO A 456 7.96 8.21 -34.44
C PRO A 456 7.13 8.23 -33.16
N ASN A 457 6.12 9.11 -33.12
CA ASN A 457 5.12 9.08 -32.05
C ASN A 457 4.36 7.74 -32.11
N LEU A 458 4.65 6.84 -31.16
CA LEU A 458 4.14 5.47 -31.18
C LEU A 458 2.61 5.39 -31.16
N GLN A 459 1.92 6.29 -30.46
CA GLN A 459 0.45 6.35 -30.47
C GLN A 459 -0.07 6.61 -31.88
N ALA A 460 0.31 7.74 -32.47
CA ALA A 460 -0.14 8.13 -33.82
C ALA A 460 0.28 7.12 -34.90
N TRP A 461 1.47 6.52 -34.73
CA TRP A 461 1.97 5.48 -35.63
C TRP A 461 1.12 4.20 -35.55
N VAL A 462 0.83 3.69 -34.35
CA VAL A 462 -0.02 2.50 -34.14
C VAL A 462 -1.43 2.73 -34.70
N GLU A 463 -2.04 3.89 -34.39
CA GLU A 463 -3.36 4.25 -34.91
C GLU A 463 -3.39 4.19 -36.45
N SER A 464 -2.44 4.86 -37.10
CA SER A 464 -2.35 4.88 -38.56
C SER A 464 -2.14 3.49 -39.17
N LYS A 465 -1.34 2.64 -38.52
CA LYS A 465 -1.03 1.28 -39.02
C LYS A 465 -2.20 0.33 -38.83
N LEU A 466 -2.83 0.32 -37.66
CA LEU A 466 -4.03 -0.47 -37.40
C LEU A 466 -5.16 -0.13 -38.39
N GLU A 467 -5.38 1.15 -38.69
CA GLU A 467 -6.37 1.54 -39.70
C GLU A 467 -6.05 0.96 -41.09
N LYS A 468 -4.79 1.04 -41.52
CA LYS A 468 -4.32 0.56 -42.84
C LYS A 468 -4.35 -0.97 -42.94
N ILE A 469 -4.26 -1.68 -41.83
CA ILE A 469 -4.32 -3.15 -41.78
C ILE A 469 -5.79 -3.61 -41.74
N ILE A 470 -6.59 -3.05 -40.83
CA ILE A 470 -7.94 -3.56 -40.50
C ILE A 470 -8.97 -3.16 -41.55
N LYS A 471 -8.97 -1.91 -42.03
CA LYS A 471 -10.01 -1.44 -42.98
C LYS A 471 -10.02 -2.26 -44.28
N PRO A 472 -8.88 -2.52 -44.96
CA PRO A 472 -8.88 -3.33 -46.19
C PRO A 472 -9.23 -4.81 -45.92
N LEU A 473 -8.78 -5.36 -44.79
CA LEU A 473 -9.04 -6.75 -44.42
C LEU A 473 -10.55 -7.01 -44.27
N LEU A 474 -11.25 -6.13 -43.56
CA LEU A 474 -12.67 -6.34 -43.21
C LEU A 474 -13.65 -5.83 -44.27
N LEU A 475 -13.23 -4.91 -45.15
CA LEU A 475 -14.06 -4.42 -46.26
C LEU A 475 -14.57 -5.54 -47.19
N THR A 476 -13.79 -6.61 -47.33
CA THR A 476 -14.12 -7.75 -48.20
C THR A 476 -14.87 -8.89 -47.49
N LYS A 477 -15.08 -8.79 -46.17
CA LYS A 477 -15.70 -9.82 -45.35
C LYS A 477 -17.20 -9.60 -45.21
N LYS A 478 -17.96 -10.68 -45.19
CA LYS A 478 -19.37 -10.61 -44.79
C LYS A 478 -19.47 -10.48 -43.27
N TYR A 479 -20.48 -9.76 -42.82
CA TYR A 479 -20.74 -9.57 -41.39
C TYR A 479 -20.96 -10.89 -40.63
N ILE A 480 -21.61 -11.89 -41.25
CA ILE A 480 -21.82 -13.22 -40.65
C ILE A 480 -20.50 -13.94 -40.40
N ASP A 481 -19.54 -13.87 -41.33
CA ASP A 481 -18.25 -14.54 -41.18
C ASP A 481 -17.50 -14.01 -39.94
N ILE A 482 -17.63 -12.70 -39.68
CA ILE A 482 -17.05 -12.02 -38.51
C ILE A 482 -17.77 -12.43 -37.22
N LEU A 483 -19.09 -12.59 -37.26
CA LEU A 483 -19.88 -13.08 -36.13
C LEU A 483 -19.57 -14.53 -35.78
N ASP A 484 -19.33 -15.37 -36.78
CA ASP A 484 -19.12 -16.80 -36.62
C ASP A 484 -17.71 -17.12 -36.09
N ASP A 485 -16.65 -16.56 -36.69
CA ASP A 485 -15.25 -16.76 -36.28
C ASP A 485 -14.35 -15.57 -36.68
N PHE A 486 -13.99 -14.73 -35.70
CA PHE A 486 -13.03 -13.64 -35.90
C PHE A 486 -11.57 -14.03 -35.63
N GLN A 487 -11.28 -15.25 -35.14
CA GLN A 487 -9.91 -15.60 -34.73
C GLN A 487 -8.93 -15.56 -35.91
N LYS A 488 -9.35 -16.03 -37.07
CA LYS A 488 -8.52 -16.03 -38.28
C LYS A 488 -8.15 -14.61 -38.75
N ASP A 489 -9.07 -13.67 -38.62
CA ASP A 489 -8.82 -12.27 -39.01
C ASP A 489 -8.00 -11.54 -37.94
N SER A 490 -8.24 -11.82 -36.65
CA SER A 490 -7.41 -11.36 -35.53
C SER A 490 -5.94 -11.79 -35.69
N GLN A 491 -5.71 -13.05 -36.09
CA GLN A 491 -4.36 -13.56 -36.38
C GLN A 491 -3.68 -12.84 -37.56
N LYS A 492 -4.42 -12.53 -38.64
CA LYS A 492 -3.88 -11.74 -39.76
C LYS A 492 -3.51 -10.32 -39.35
N ILE A 493 -4.32 -9.70 -38.48
CA ILE A 493 -4.02 -8.36 -37.93
C ILE A 493 -2.74 -8.44 -37.10
N ARG A 494 -2.60 -9.46 -36.25
CA ARG A 494 -1.39 -9.71 -35.46
C ARG A 494 -0.14 -9.84 -36.32
N GLU A 495 -0.14 -10.72 -37.31
CA GLU A 495 1.01 -10.96 -38.20
C GLU A 495 1.39 -9.73 -39.03
N ALA A 496 0.39 -8.92 -39.43
CA ALA A 496 0.65 -7.65 -40.11
C ALA A 496 1.26 -6.62 -39.15
N MET A 497 0.74 -6.51 -37.92
CA MET A 497 1.24 -5.56 -36.93
C MET A 497 2.64 -5.93 -36.42
N GLU A 498 2.93 -7.21 -36.24
CA GLU A 498 4.27 -7.73 -35.89
C GLU A 498 5.32 -7.32 -36.93
N ARG A 499 4.99 -7.43 -38.23
CA ARG A 499 5.89 -7.00 -39.31
C ARG A 499 6.13 -5.49 -39.32
N GLU A 500 5.08 -4.70 -39.10
CA GLU A 500 5.19 -3.24 -39.03
C GLU A 500 5.99 -2.79 -37.79
N ALA A 501 5.76 -3.40 -36.62
CA ALA A 501 6.49 -3.08 -35.39
C ALA A 501 7.99 -3.40 -35.53
N ALA A 502 8.33 -4.56 -36.12
CA ALA A 502 9.72 -4.95 -36.35
C ALA A 502 10.47 -3.99 -37.29
N SER A 503 9.76 -3.28 -38.17
CA SER A 503 10.34 -2.27 -39.07
C SER A 503 10.84 -1.02 -38.35
N ILE A 504 10.26 -0.70 -37.18
CA ILE A 504 10.65 0.43 -36.33
C ILE A 504 11.45 -0.01 -35.09
N GLY A 505 11.88 -1.28 -35.02
CA GLY A 505 12.68 -1.79 -33.91
C GLY A 505 11.88 -2.21 -32.66
N TYR A 506 10.57 -2.39 -32.79
CA TYR A 506 9.71 -2.92 -31.71
C TYR A 506 9.27 -4.35 -31.99
N ALA A 507 9.11 -5.15 -30.94
CA ALA A 507 8.46 -6.45 -30.98
C ALA A 507 7.06 -6.34 -30.37
N VAL A 508 6.06 -6.95 -31.00
CA VAL A 508 4.72 -7.08 -30.42
C VAL A 508 4.76 -8.22 -29.41
N GLU A 509 4.54 -7.89 -28.14
CA GLU A 509 4.42 -8.89 -27.08
C GLU A 509 2.99 -9.46 -27.08
N HIS A 510 2.01 -8.57 -27.17
CA HIS A 510 0.61 -8.94 -27.14
C HIS A 510 -0.22 -8.03 -28.05
N ILE A 511 -1.13 -8.61 -28.83
CA ILE A 511 -2.15 -7.88 -29.55
C ILE A 511 -3.47 -8.66 -29.49
N VAL A 512 -4.53 -7.97 -29.10
CA VAL A 512 -5.89 -8.49 -29.08
C VAL A 512 -6.75 -7.56 -29.91
N SER A 513 -7.30 -8.10 -30.99
CA SER A 513 -8.30 -7.42 -31.82
C SER A 513 -9.65 -8.11 -31.61
N LEU A 514 -10.62 -7.37 -31.09
CA LEU A 514 -11.97 -7.86 -30.83
C LEU A 514 -13.02 -6.97 -31.50
N PRO A 515 -13.94 -7.55 -32.30
CA PRO A 515 -15.00 -6.78 -32.91
C PRO A 515 -16.11 -6.58 -31.88
N ARG A 516 -16.40 -5.32 -31.56
CA ARG A 516 -17.51 -4.94 -30.69
C ARG A 516 -18.81 -5.00 -31.46
N ILE A 517 -19.45 -6.17 -31.39
CA ILE A 517 -20.67 -6.48 -32.14
C ILE A 517 -21.79 -6.87 -31.18
N GLU A 518 -22.90 -6.13 -31.22
CA GLU A 518 -24.07 -6.36 -30.36
C GLU A 518 -24.70 -7.75 -30.58
N HIS A 519 -24.72 -8.21 -31.83
CA HIS A 519 -25.33 -9.48 -32.23
C HIS A 519 -24.61 -10.71 -31.69
N LEU A 520 -23.38 -10.59 -31.17
CA LEU A 520 -22.72 -11.69 -30.46
C LEU A 520 -23.47 -12.13 -29.20
N ARG A 521 -24.28 -11.24 -28.59
CA ARG A 521 -25.17 -11.58 -27.47
C ARG A 521 -26.16 -12.69 -27.80
N LEU A 522 -26.51 -12.87 -29.07
CA LEU A 522 -27.40 -13.93 -29.52
C LEU A 522 -26.74 -15.32 -29.53
N LYS A 523 -25.40 -15.41 -29.45
CA LYS A 523 -24.69 -16.69 -29.21
C LYS A 523 -24.76 -17.10 -27.73
N GLU A 524 -24.96 -16.13 -26.85
CA GLU A 524 -25.24 -16.36 -25.43
C GLU A 524 -26.72 -16.69 -25.23
N ASN A 525 -27.08 -17.14 -24.03
CA ASN A 525 -28.47 -17.42 -23.70
C ASN A 525 -29.24 -16.09 -23.60
N PHE A 526 -30.28 -15.91 -24.40
CA PHE A 526 -31.20 -14.78 -24.31
C PHE A 526 -32.61 -15.27 -24.05
N GLU A 527 -33.40 -14.42 -23.39
CA GLU A 527 -34.77 -14.71 -23.00
C GLU A 527 -35.77 -13.97 -23.89
N ILE A 528 -36.81 -14.67 -24.30
CA ILE A 528 -38.01 -14.12 -24.92
C ILE A 528 -39.13 -14.25 -23.89
N LEU A 529 -39.55 -13.11 -23.35
CA LEU A 529 -40.71 -13.01 -22.47
C LEU A 529 -41.92 -12.59 -23.31
N ASP A 530 -42.95 -13.41 -23.32
CA ASP A 530 -44.27 -13.07 -23.85
C ASP A 530 -45.29 -13.10 -22.70
N GLU A 531 -45.51 -11.94 -22.08
CA GLU A 531 -46.28 -11.81 -20.85
C GLU A 531 -47.73 -11.36 -21.09
N ASN A 532 -48.64 -11.81 -20.22
CA ASN A 532 -50.03 -11.36 -20.12
C ASN A 532 -50.84 -11.45 -21.43
N GLN A 533 -50.50 -12.39 -22.31
CA GLN A 533 -51.19 -12.52 -23.59
C GLN A 533 -52.54 -13.24 -23.44
N GLN A 534 -53.55 -12.70 -24.12
CA GLN A 534 -54.87 -13.30 -24.21
C GLN A 534 -55.05 -14.06 -25.51
N PHE A 535 -55.42 -15.33 -25.40
CA PHE A 535 -55.67 -16.22 -26.53
C PHE A 535 -57.11 -16.75 -26.50
N SER A 536 -57.66 -17.04 -27.67
CA SER A 536 -58.92 -17.78 -27.79
C SER A 536 -58.63 -19.28 -27.85
N THR A 537 -59.44 -20.05 -27.13
CA THR A 537 -59.52 -21.51 -27.27
C THR A 537 -60.25 -21.90 -28.57
N ASN A 538 -60.57 -23.18 -28.76
CA ASN A 538 -61.45 -23.63 -29.85
C ASN A 538 -62.86 -23.01 -29.80
N THR A 539 -63.24 -22.45 -28.64
CA THR A 539 -64.47 -21.72 -28.44
C THR A 539 -64.15 -20.22 -28.36
N ALA A 540 -64.51 -19.48 -29.41
CA ALA A 540 -64.06 -18.10 -29.61
C ALA A 540 -64.41 -17.13 -28.45
N SER A 541 -65.52 -17.38 -27.75
CA SER A 541 -66.00 -16.59 -26.62
C SER A 541 -65.18 -16.78 -25.34
N ILE A 542 -64.35 -17.82 -25.24
CA ILE A 542 -63.55 -18.10 -24.05
C ILE A 542 -62.11 -17.70 -24.30
N LYS A 543 -61.69 -16.68 -23.55
CA LYS A 543 -60.31 -16.18 -23.53
C LYS A 543 -59.55 -16.81 -22.38
N VAL A 544 -58.33 -17.24 -22.67
CA VAL A 544 -57.36 -17.74 -21.70
C VAL A 544 -56.17 -16.80 -21.66
N LYS A 545 -55.54 -16.68 -20.49
CA LYS A 545 -54.28 -15.94 -20.35
C LYS A 545 -53.12 -16.92 -20.19
N LEU A 546 -52.08 -16.69 -20.97
CA LEU A 546 -50.88 -17.51 -20.95
C LEU A 546 -49.66 -16.61 -21.10
N SER A 547 -48.68 -16.80 -20.23
CA SER A 547 -47.34 -16.24 -20.37
C SER A 547 -46.39 -17.32 -20.86
N THR A 548 -45.46 -16.97 -21.74
CA THR A 548 -44.44 -17.91 -22.22
C THR A 548 -43.06 -17.30 -22.05
N SER A 549 -42.19 -17.96 -21.29
CA SER A 549 -40.76 -17.66 -21.24
C SER A 549 -39.98 -18.67 -22.07
N ILE A 550 -39.10 -18.17 -22.93
CA ILE A 550 -38.25 -18.99 -23.79
C ILE A 550 -36.81 -18.56 -23.63
N ASN A 551 -35.93 -19.50 -23.28
CA ASN A 551 -34.49 -19.30 -23.34
C ASN A 551 -33.94 -19.96 -24.61
N ALA A 552 -33.24 -19.17 -25.41
CA ALA A 552 -32.67 -19.61 -26.67
C ALA A 552 -31.27 -19.05 -26.88
N LYS A 553 -30.55 -19.64 -27.84
CA LYS A 553 -29.27 -19.14 -28.35
C LYS A 553 -29.10 -19.51 -29.81
N PHE A 554 -28.21 -18.83 -30.53
CA PHE A 554 -27.86 -19.14 -31.91
C PHE A 554 -26.48 -19.79 -32.00
N LYS A 555 -26.38 -20.93 -32.68
CA LYS A 555 -25.07 -21.51 -33.05
C LYS A 555 -24.47 -20.83 -34.28
N ASN A 556 -25.33 -20.48 -35.22
CA ASN A 556 -24.97 -19.80 -36.47
C ASN A 556 -26.04 -18.75 -36.80
N PHE A 557 -25.67 -17.79 -37.65
CA PHE A 557 -26.52 -16.67 -38.01
C PHE A 557 -27.12 -16.76 -39.42
N ASN A 558 -26.86 -17.86 -40.14
CA ASN A 558 -27.24 -18.03 -41.55
C ASN A 558 -28.75 -17.86 -41.80
N LYS A 559 -29.60 -18.40 -40.92
CA LYS A 559 -31.06 -18.30 -41.06
C LYS A 559 -31.63 -16.93 -40.68
N ILE A 560 -30.82 -16.06 -40.07
CA ILE A 560 -31.23 -14.71 -39.66
C ILE A 560 -30.46 -13.61 -40.39
N GLU A 561 -29.75 -13.92 -41.48
CA GLU A 561 -28.95 -12.95 -42.27
C GLU A 561 -29.72 -11.67 -42.58
N ASP A 562 -30.96 -11.80 -43.07
CA ASP A 562 -31.82 -10.67 -43.43
C ASP A 562 -32.22 -9.79 -42.24
N TYR A 563 -32.21 -10.35 -41.02
CA TYR A 563 -32.56 -9.65 -39.79
C TYR A 563 -31.36 -8.93 -39.14
N LEU A 564 -30.13 -9.27 -39.52
CA LEU A 564 -28.90 -8.73 -38.90
C LEU A 564 -28.68 -7.23 -39.15
N ASN A 565 -29.40 -6.62 -40.10
CA ASN A 565 -29.39 -5.16 -40.28
C ASN A 565 -30.19 -4.41 -39.21
N GLY A 566 -31.04 -5.12 -38.45
CA GLY A 566 -31.74 -4.60 -37.28
C GLY A 566 -30.85 -4.53 -36.04
N ASN A 567 -31.44 -4.20 -34.90
CA ASN A 567 -30.83 -4.42 -33.58
C ASN A 567 -31.30 -5.76 -32.99
N VAL A 568 -30.61 -6.25 -31.96
CA VAL A 568 -30.95 -7.52 -31.30
C VAL A 568 -32.39 -7.53 -30.78
N SER A 569 -32.87 -6.41 -30.25
CA SER A 569 -34.25 -6.27 -29.75
C SER A 569 -35.30 -6.46 -30.85
N GLN A 570 -35.05 -6.00 -32.08
CA GLN A 570 -35.94 -6.22 -33.22
C GLN A 570 -36.00 -7.71 -33.60
N ILE A 571 -34.88 -8.42 -33.57
CA ILE A 571 -34.84 -9.86 -33.84
C ILE A 571 -35.65 -10.61 -32.79
N ILE A 572 -35.45 -10.29 -31.50
CA ILE A 572 -36.20 -10.87 -30.39
C ILE A 572 -37.71 -10.58 -30.52
N GLU A 573 -38.08 -9.36 -30.93
CA GLU A 573 -39.48 -8.97 -31.14
C GLU A 573 -40.12 -9.73 -32.32
N GLU A 574 -39.39 -9.95 -33.41
CA GLU A 574 -39.87 -10.80 -34.51
C GLU A 574 -40.04 -12.25 -34.08
N MET A 575 -39.11 -12.80 -33.29
CA MET A 575 -39.28 -14.13 -32.69
C MET A 575 -40.49 -14.18 -31.75
N ARG A 576 -40.71 -13.17 -30.91
CA ARG A 576 -41.89 -13.05 -30.05
C ARG A 576 -43.17 -13.08 -30.86
N LYS A 577 -43.28 -12.28 -31.94
CA LYS A 577 -44.47 -12.32 -32.82
C LYS A 577 -44.75 -13.72 -33.36
N VAL A 578 -43.71 -14.47 -33.72
CA VAL A 578 -43.84 -15.85 -34.20
C VAL A 578 -44.33 -16.77 -33.09
N VAL A 579 -43.77 -16.67 -31.88
CA VAL A 579 -44.23 -17.41 -30.69
C VAL A 579 -45.72 -17.13 -30.46
N ASN A 580 -46.14 -15.87 -30.41
CA ASN A 580 -47.52 -15.49 -30.13
C ASN A 580 -48.48 -16.01 -31.21
N SER A 581 -48.04 -15.99 -32.48
CA SER A 581 -48.84 -16.56 -33.58
C SER A 581 -48.98 -18.07 -33.48
N THR A 582 -47.91 -18.77 -33.09
CA THR A 582 -47.86 -20.23 -32.93
C THR A 582 -48.72 -20.68 -31.75
N THR A 583 -48.54 -20.03 -30.59
CA THR A 583 -49.36 -20.24 -29.39
C THR A 583 -50.84 -20.04 -29.69
N ARG A 584 -51.20 -18.99 -30.45
CA ARG A 584 -52.58 -18.74 -30.87
C ARG A 584 -53.14 -19.86 -31.75
N GLU A 585 -52.32 -20.42 -32.64
CA GLU A 585 -52.76 -21.51 -33.52
C GLU A 585 -53.01 -22.80 -32.73
N VAL A 586 -52.11 -23.16 -31.81
CA VAL A 586 -52.28 -24.33 -30.94
C VAL A 586 -53.52 -24.17 -30.07
N LEU A 587 -53.65 -23.05 -29.34
CA LEU A 587 -54.75 -22.84 -28.41
C LEU A 587 -56.13 -22.82 -29.08
N ARG A 588 -56.23 -22.38 -30.34
CA ARG A 588 -57.48 -22.47 -31.13
C ARG A 588 -57.98 -23.90 -31.37
N ARG A 589 -57.17 -24.92 -31.11
CA ARG A 589 -57.55 -26.34 -31.22
C ARG A 589 -57.84 -26.97 -29.86
N ILE A 590 -57.46 -26.29 -28.77
CA ILE A 590 -57.60 -26.78 -27.41
C ILE A 590 -58.98 -26.43 -26.86
N GLU A 591 -59.64 -27.40 -26.23
CA GLU A 591 -60.88 -27.18 -25.49
C GLU A 591 -60.63 -26.39 -24.19
N PRO A 592 -61.55 -25.48 -23.81
CA PRO A 592 -61.47 -24.73 -22.56
C PRO A 592 -61.27 -25.60 -21.32
N GLU A 593 -62.02 -26.70 -21.22
CA GLU A 593 -61.91 -27.65 -20.11
C GLU A 593 -60.49 -28.22 -20.01
N ARG A 594 -59.92 -28.64 -21.15
CA ARG A 594 -58.55 -29.16 -21.21
C ARG A 594 -57.53 -28.10 -20.80
N PHE A 595 -57.71 -26.83 -21.18
CA PHE A 595 -56.82 -25.75 -20.76
C PHE A 595 -56.90 -25.49 -19.25
N TYR A 596 -58.10 -25.36 -18.68
CA TYR A 596 -58.26 -24.96 -17.27
C TYR A 596 -58.04 -26.10 -16.28
N MET A 597 -58.49 -27.30 -16.61
CA MET A 597 -58.46 -28.45 -15.70
C MET A 597 -57.26 -29.36 -15.93
N ARG A 598 -56.67 -29.35 -17.14
CA ARG A 598 -55.70 -30.36 -17.60
C ARG A 598 -54.51 -29.76 -18.36
N PHE A 599 -54.06 -28.56 -17.96
CA PHE A 599 -52.95 -27.90 -18.63
C PHE A 599 -51.65 -28.73 -18.61
N TYR A 600 -51.33 -29.29 -17.44
CA TYR A 600 -50.10 -30.05 -17.17
C TYR A 600 -50.26 -31.57 -17.31
N VAL A 601 -51.49 -32.09 -17.37
CA VAL A 601 -51.78 -33.53 -17.27
C VAL A 601 -52.49 -34.01 -18.54
N ALA A 602 -52.05 -35.13 -19.09
CA ALA A 602 -52.74 -35.80 -20.20
C ALA A 602 -53.82 -36.76 -19.68
N GLU A 603 -54.97 -36.82 -20.36
CA GLU A 603 -56.07 -37.74 -20.02
C GLU A 603 -55.78 -39.19 -20.41
N THR A 604 -55.00 -39.40 -21.48
CA THR A 604 -54.62 -40.72 -21.97
C THR A 604 -53.12 -40.79 -22.27
N HIS A 605 -52.55 -41.99 -22.32
CA HIS A 605 -51.14 -42.18 -22.73
C HIS A 605 -50.85 -41.75 -24.19
N VAL A 606 -51.89 -41.46 -24.99
CA VAL A 606 -51.77 -41.05 -26.40
C VAL A 606 -51.87 -39.54 -26.56
N GLU A 607 -52.62 -38.86 -25.67
CA GLU A 607 -52.79 -37.41 -25.70
C GLU A 607 -51.63 -36.71 -24.98
N LYS A 608 -51.16 -35.57 -25.50
CA LYS A 608 -50.14 -34.75 -24.83
C LYS A 608 -50.82 -33.73 -23.91
N SER A 609 -50.14 -33.29 -22.85
CA SER A 609 -50.60 -32.13 -22.10
C SER A 609 -50.56 -30.87 -22.99
N VAL A 610 -51.38 -29.86 -22.67
CA VAL A 610 -51.40 -28.58 -23.40
C VAL A 610 -50.03 -27.92 -23.34
N GLU A 611 -49.37 -28.01 -22.17
CA GLU A 611 -48.01 -27.54 -21.95
C GLU A 611 -47.02 -28.17 -22.94
N GLN A 612 -47.05 -29.50 -23.11
CA GLN A 612 -46.12 -30.22 -23.98
C GLN A 612 -46.37 -29.93 -25.46
N GLU A 613 -47.63 -29.83 -25.88
CA GLU A 613 -48.01 -29.50 -27.24
C GLU A 613 -47.52 -28.09 -27.63
N LEU A 614 -47.63 -27.12 -26.71
CA LEU A 614 -47.07 -25.78 -26.88
C LEU A 614 -45.55 -25.79 -26.98
N LYS A 615 -44.85 -26.47 -26.06
CA LYS A 615 -43.38 -26.55 -26.06
C LYS A 615 -42.84 -27.08 -27.38
N GLU A 616 -43.33 -28.23 -27.83
CA GLU A 616 -42.84 -28.88 -29.05
C GLU A 616 -43.11 -28.05 -30.31
N THR A 617 -44.30 -27.45 -30.41
CA THR A 617 -44.69 -26.68 -31.59
C THR A 617 -43.91 -25.36 -31.68
N ILE A 618 -43.74 -24.66 -30.54
CA ILE A 618 -42.94 -23.45 -30.47
C ILE A 618 -41.46 -23.75 -30.77
N GLU A 619 -40.91 -24.82 -30.18
CA GLU A 619 -39.52 -25.24 -30.43
C GLU A 619 -39.26 -25.53 -31.90
N ALA A 620 -40.13 -26.33 -32.53
CA ALA A 620 -40.01 -26.68 -33.94
C ALA A 620 -40.05 -25.42 -34.83
N THR A 621 -41.00 -24.51 -34.57
CA THR A 621 -41.19 -23.29 -35.37
C THR A 621 -39.99 -22.35 -35.26
N LEU A 622 -39.46 -22.13 -34.06
CA LEU A 622 -38.29 -21.27 -33.85
C LEU A 622 -37.01 -21.85 -34.47
N LYS A 623 -36.82 -23.17 -34.35
CA LYS A 623 -35.68 -23.87 -34.96
C LYS A 623 -35.75 -23.88 -36.49
N GLU A 624 -36.94 -24.05 -37.05
CA GLU A 624 -37.15 -24.05 -38.50
C GLU A 624 -36.96 -22.65 -39.09
N ARG A 625 -37.62 -21.63 -38.53
CA ARG A 625 -37.64 -20.28 -39.11
C ARG A 625 -36.39 -19.47 -38.82
N PHE A 626 -35.85 -19.56 -37.60
CA PHE A 626 -34.71 -18.74 -37.17
C PHE A 626 -33.43 -19.57 -37.02
N GLY A 627 -33.50 -20.90 -36.88
CA GLY A 627 -32.31 -21.71 -36.58
C GLY A 627 -31.83 -21.58 -35.14
N ALA A 628 -32.68 -21.07 -34.25
CA ALA A 628 -32.39 -20.95 -32.83
C ALA A 628 -32.29 -22.34 -32.18
N GLU A 629 -31.33 -22.49 -31.27
CA GLU A 629 -31.26 -23.60 -30.33
C GLU A 629 -32.05 -23.22 -29.07
N ILE A 630 -33.11 -23.96 -28.80
CA ILE A 630 -33.97 -23.73 -27.66
C ILE A 630 -33.43 -24.49 -26.46
N ILE A 631 -33.26 -23.79 -25.35
CA ILE A 631 -32.74 -24.34 -24.08
C ILE A 631 -33.91 -24.74 -23.20
N SER A 632 -34.91 -23.86 -23.09
CA SER A 632 -36.13 -24.11 -22.32
C SER A 632 -37.30 -23.30 -22.85
N ILE A 633 -38.50 -23.88 -22.82
CA ILE A 633 -39.77 -23.17 -23.02
C ILE A 633 -40.63 -23.46 -21.79
N VAL A 634 -41.18 -22.43 -21.17
CA VAL A 634 -42.04 -22.54 -19.99
C VAL A 634 -43.33 -21.76 -20.26
N PRO A 635 -44.40 -22.44 -20.70
CA PRO A 635 -45.72 -21.83 -20.82
C PRO A 635 -46.44 -21.92 -19.47
N ILE A 636 -46.92 -20.78 -18.98
CA ILE A 636 -47.52 -20.61 -17.65
C ILE A 636 -48.95 -20.07 -17.83
N PRO A 637 -49.99 -20.85 -17.47
CA PRO A 637 -51.36 -20.36 -17.44
C PRO A 637 -51.50 -19.33 -16.32
N GLU A 638 -52.07 -18.18 -16.64
CA GLU A 638 -52.25 -17.10 -15.67
C GLU A 638 -53.65 -17.10 -15.07
N GLN A 639 -53.79 -16.37 -13.95
CA GLN A 639 -55.10 -16.13 -13.34
C GLN A 639 -56.04 -15.41 -14.31
N THR A 640 -57.22 -15.99 -14.44
CA THR A 640 -58.35 -15.45 -15.18
C THR A 640 -59.53 -15.33 -14.22
N GLU A 641 -60.51 -14.50 -14.57
CA GLU A 641 -61.67 -14.25 -13.72
C GLU A 641 -62.44 -15.53 -13.36
N ILE A 642 -62.41 -16.55 -14.25
CA ILE A 642 -63.05 -17.86 -14.02
C ILE A 642 -62.26 -18.71 -13.01
N ILE A 643 -60.91 -18.65 -13.02
CA ILE A 643 -60.05 -19.32 -12.03
C ILE A 643 -60.21 -18.64 -10.67
N ASP A 644 -60.19 -17.31 -10.62
CA ASP A 644 -60.35 -16.54 -9.38
C ASP A 644 -61.71 -16.84 -8.73
N TYR A 645 -62.76 -16.93 -9.56
CA TYR A 645 -64.09 -17.30 -9.11
C TYR A 645 -64.13 -18.72 -8.52
N LEU A 646 -63.55 -19.71 -9.22
CA LEU A 646 -63.49 -21.09 -8.71
C LEU A 646 -62.69 -21.19 -7.40
N GLN A 647 -61.55 -20.52 -7.29
CA GLN A 647 -60.74 -20.49 -6.07
C GLN A 647 -61.48 -19.83 -4.90
N THR A 648 -62.21 -18.74 -5.16
CA THR A 648 -63.05 -18.07 -4.17
C THR A 648 -64.11 -19.02 -3.62
N LEU A 649 -64.80 -19.74 -4.52
CA LEU A 649 -65.80 -20.74 -4.14
C LEU A 649 -65.21 -21.89 -3.31
N MET A 650 -64.05 -22.44 -3.71
CA MET A 650 -63.38 -23.53 -2.99
C MET A 650 -62.83 -23.11 -1.61
N GLY A 651 -62.52 -21.82 -1.44
CA GLY A 651 -62.01 -21.26 -0.19
C GLY A 651 -63.08 -21.05 0.88
N MET A 652 -64.35 -21.00 0.50
CA MET A 652 -65.47 -20.70 1.40
C MET A 652 -66.13 -21.99 1.94
N ILE A 653 -66.71 -21.89 3.14
CA ILE A 653 -67.56 -22.93 3.74
C ILE A 653 -68.96 -22.34 3.83
N GLY A 654 -69.92 -22.96 3.15
CA GLY A 654 -71.33 -22.60 3.26
C GLY A 654 -72.02 -23.41 4.35
N SER A 655 -73.10 -22.88 4.92
CA SER A 655 -73.97 -23.60 5.85
C SER A 655 -75.42 -23.53 5.39
N PHE A 656 -76.16 -24.61 5.59
CA PHE A 656 -77.57 -24.73 5.20
C PHE A 656 -78.44 -25.15 6.38
N GLU A 657 -79.69 -24.70 6.37
CA GLU A 657 -80.71 -25.08 7.37
C GLU A 657 -82.03 -25.40 6.67
N CYS A 658 -82.57 -26.58 6.92
CA CYS A 658 -83.81 -27.06 6.33
C CYS A 658 -84.84 -27.33 7.43
N SER A 659 -85.96 -26.62 7.40
CA SER A 659 -87.12 -26.85 8.27
C SER A 659 -88.18 -27.63 7.51
N ILE A 660 -88.38 -28.90 7.88
CA ILE A 660 -89.27 -29.82 7.17
C ILE A 660 -90.54 -30.06 7.99
N THR A 661 -91.69 -29.79 7.37
CA THR A 661 -93.00 -30.13 7.91
C THR A 661 -93.46 -31.48 7.31
N PRO A 662 -93.68 -32.54 8.12
CA PRO A 662 -94.08 -33.85 7.62
C PRO A 662 -95.43 -33.84 6.87
N LEU A 663 -95.56 -34.65 5.81
CA LEU A 663 -96.77 -34.73 4.97
C LEU A 663 -98.03 -35.14 5.76
N SER A 664 -97.86 -36.03 6.74
CA SER A 664 -98.93 -36.56 7.60
C SER A 664 -99.33 -35.62 8.76
N GLY A 665 -98.74 -34.41 8.82
CA GLY A 665 -98.88 -33.48 9.95
C GLY A 665 -97.97 -33.87 11.12
N GLY A 666 -97.43 -32.87 11.83
CA GLY A 666 -96.49 -33.08 12.95
C GLY A 666 -95.61 -31.86 13.25
N GLU A 667 -94.73 -32.02 14.23
CA GLU A 667 -93.73 -31.00 14.61
C GLU A 667 -92.67 -30.83 13.50
N VAL A 668 -92.21 -29.59 13.30
CA VAL A 668 -91.19 -29.26 12.30
C VAL A 668 -89.85 -29.86 12.69
N VAL A 669 -89.20 -30.53 11.74
CA VAL A 669 -87.87 -31.11 11.92
C VAL A 669 -86.83 -30.22 11.26
N ASN A 670 -85.85 -29.74 12.03
CA ASN A 670 -84.77 -28.91 11.49
C ASN A 670 -83.51 -29.74 11.27
N PHE A 671 -82.96 -29.66 10.05
CA PHE A 671 -81.65 -30.17 9.69
C PHE A 671 -80.68 -29.00 9.47
N LYS A 672 -79.45 -29.12 9.95
CA LYS A 672 -78.38 -28.16 9.70
C LYS A 672 -77.13 -28.89 9.25
N GLY A 673 -76.38 -28.31 8.30
CA GLY A 673 -75.11 -28.87 7.86
C GLY A 673 -74.23 -27.83 7.17
N ASP A 674 -72.95 -28.13 7.07
CA ASP A 674 -71.97 -27.32 6.36
C ASP A 674 -71.60 -27.97 5.04
N PHE A 675 -71.30 -27.19 4.00
CA PHE A 675 -70.81 -27.70 2.72
C PHE A 675 -69.57 -26.94 2.25
N LYS A 676 -68.70 -27.67 1.54
CA LYS A 676 -67.49 -27.13 0.90
C LYS A 676 -67.43 -27.56 -0.56
N ILE A 677 -67.04 -26.64 -1.43
CA ILE A 677 -66.81 -26.89 -2.86
C ILE A 677 -65.40 -27.48 -3.02
N LEU A 678 -65.31 -28.62 -3.71
CA LEU A 678 -64.05 -29.33 -3.96
C LEU A 678 -63.43 -28.96 -5.31
N GLY A 679 -64.26 -28.63 -6.30
CA GLY A 679 -63.84 -28.30 -7.64
C GLY A 679 -64.98 -28.42 -8.64
N ILE A 680 -64.66 -28.49 -9.92
CA ILE A 680 -65.61 -28.76 -11.00
C ILE A 680 -65.72 -30.27 -11.16
N GLU A 681 -66.95 -30.81 -11.18
CA GLU A 681 -67.20 -32.23 -11.42
C GLU A 681 -66.77 -32.61 -12.85
N THR A 682 -66.24 -33.81 -13.04
CA THR A 682 -65.66 -34.23 -14.32
C THR A 682 -66.73 -34.18 -15.43
N GLY A 683 -66.42 -33.55 -16.56
CA GLY A 683 -67.36 -33.38 -17.68
C GLY A 683 -68.46 -32.32 -17.47
N SER A 684 -68.43 -31.59 -16.34
CA SER A 684 -69.40 -30.54 -16.03
C SER A 684 -68.88 -29.12 -16.26
N TRP A 685 -67.73 -28.96 -16.94
CA TRP A 685 -67.09 -27.67 -17.16
C TRP A 685 -68.00 -26.67 -17.87
N TYR A 686 -68.69 -27.06 -18.94
CA TYR A 686 -69.56 -26.17 -19.71
C TYR A 686 -70.77 -25.68 -18.89
N ARG A 687 -71.26 -26.51 -17.98
CA ARG A 687 -72.32 -26.14 -17.04
C ARG A 687 -71.81 -25.09 -16.05
N PHE A 688 -70.64 -25.32 -15.46
CA PHE A 688 -69.99 -24.33 -14.59
C PHE A 688 -69.73 -23.00 -15.31
N GLN A 689 -69.19 -23.04 -16.53
CA GLN A 689 -68.93 -21.85 -17.33
C GLN A 689 -70.21 -21.06 -17.63
N SER A 690 -71.29 -21.73 -18.03
CA SER A 690 -72.57 -21.07 -18.30
C SER A 690 -73.10 -20.34 -17.05
N VAL A 691 -72.98 -20.96 -15.88
CA VAL A 691 -73.41 -20.35 -14.62
C VAL A 691 -72.51 -19.19 -14.22
N PHE A 692 -71.19 -19.34 -14.36
CA PHE A 692 -70.23 -18.26 -14.15
C PHE A 692 -70.57 -17.04 -15.03
N GLN A 693 -70.87 -17.24 -16.32
CA GLN A 693 -71.23 -16.15 -17.23
C GLN A 693 -72.54 -15.46 -16.82
N SER A 694 -73.56 -16.24 -16.47
CA SER A 694 -74.84 -15.70 -15.98
C SER A 694 -74.65 -14.90 -14.68
N MET A 695 -73.87 -15.43 -13.73
CA MET A 695 -73.58 -14.74 -12.48
C MET A 695 -72.71 -13.50 -12.67
N GLN A 696 -71.72 -13.56 -13.55
CA GLN A 696 -70.87 -12.41 -13.84
C GLN A 696 -71.69 -11.24 -14.39
N GLN A 697 -72.68 -11.52 -15.25
CA GLN A 697 -73.60 -10.52 -15.78
C GLN A 697 -74.56 -9.98 -14.71
N SER A 698 -75.12 -10.85 -13.86
CA SER A 698 -76.08 -10.43 -12.81
C SER A 698 -75.41 -9.69 -11.64
N GLN A 699 -74.14 -9.97 -11.34
CA GLN A 699 -73.42 -9.43 -10.18
C GLN A 699 -72.51 -8.24 -10.49
N GLN A 700 -72.43 -7.78 -11.75
CA GLN A 700 -71.56 -6.67 -12.14
C GLN A 700 -71.85 -5.38 -11.35
N GLN A 701 -73.12 -5.08 -11.08
CA GLN A 701 -73.55 -3.93 -10.28
C GLN A 701 -73.20 -4.10 -8.79
N LEU A 702 -73.36 -5.31 -8.24
CA LEU A 702 -73.00 -5.64 -6.86
C LEU A 702 -71.48 -5.53 -6.63
N ARG A 703 -70.67 -5.97 -7.60
CA ARG A 703 -69.19 -5.84 -7.55
C ARG A 703 -68.74 -4.38 -7.59
N GLN A 704 -69.40 -3.52 -8.37
CA GLN A 704 -69.12 -2.08 -8.37
C GLN A 704 -69.46 -1.44 -7.02
N LYS A 705 -70.61 -1.80 -6.43
CA LYS A 705 -71.01 -1.35 -5.10
C LYS A 705 -70.02 -1.85 -4.02
N LEU A 706 -69.60 -3.11 -4.07
CA LEU A 706 -68.60 -3.69 -3.17
C LEU A 706 -67.26 -2.93 -3.25
N LYS A 707 -66.78 -2.65 -4.48
CA LYS A 707 -65.53 -1.91 -4.68
C LYS A 707 -65.60 -0.52 -4.08
N ALA A 708 -66.71 0.19 -4.30
CA ALA A 708 -66.93 1.52 -3.71
C ALA A 708 -66.97 1.47 -2.18
N LEU A 709 -67.65 0.48 -1.57
CA LEU A 709 -67.72 0.30 -0.12
C LEU A 709 -66.35 -0.06 0.49
N LYS A 710 -65.57 -0.94 -0.14
CA LYS A 710 -64.20 -1.26 0.32
C LYS A 710 -63.27 -0.04 0.25
N GLU A 711 -63.43 0.79 -0.78
CA GLU A 711 -62.66 2.02 -0.94
C GLU A 711 -63.09 3.08 0.08
N GLN A 712 -64.37 3.16 0.44
CA GLN A 712 -64.90 3.97 1.54
C GLN A 712 -64.37 3.49 2.90
N TYR A 713 -64.44 2.18 3.17
CA TYR A 713 -63.89 1.55 4.38
C TYR A 713 -62.38 1.83 4.53
N SER A 714 -61.60 1.66 3.44
CA SER A 714 -60.17 1.96 3.45
C SER A 714 -59.87 3.45 3.67
N LYS A 715 -60.73 4.36 3.21
CA LYS A 715 -60.57 5.80 3.45
C LYS A 715 -60.83 6.15 4.91
N LEU A 716 -61.87 5.58 5.52
CA LEU A 716 -62.21 5.80 6.93
C LEU A 716 -61.11 5.28 7.88
N ILE A 717 -60.53 4.10 7.60
CA ILE A 717 -59.38 3.58 8.37
C ILE A 717 -58.15 4.50 8.26
N LYS A 718 -57.91 5.09 7.09
CA LYS A 718 -56.77 5.99 6.87
C LYS A 718 -56.97 7.38 7.47
N ALA A 719 -58.21 7.76 7.82
CA ALA A 719 -58.51 9.06 8.41
C ALA A 719 -58.11 9.17 9.90
N GLY A 720 -57.71 8.07 10.55
CA GLY A 720 -57.00 8.09 11.83
C GLY A 720 -57.85 7.97 13.09
N ASP A 721 -59.14 8.27 13.04
CA ASP A 721 -60.05 8.21 14.20
C ASP A 721 -60.94 6.97 14.12
N ILE A 722 -60.39 5.82 14.51
CA ILE A 722 -61.09 4.51 14.48
C ILE A 722 -62.19 4.45 15.56
N GLU A 723 -62.02 5.11 16.70
CA GLU A 723 -63.03 5.14 17.78
C GLU A 723 -64.28 5.94 17.39
N ASP A 724 -64.11 7.12 16.79
CA ASP A 724 -65.23 7.99 16.39
C ASP A 724 -66.04 7.44 15.21
N ASN A 725 -65.43 6.59 14.38
CA ASN A 725 -66.08 5.99 13.20
C ASN A 725 -66.41 4.50 13.39
N SER A 726 -66.35 3.98 14.63
CA SER A 726 -66.53 2.55 14.91
C SER A 726 -67.88 1.99 14.45
N GLU A 727 -68.96 2.73 14.67
CA GLU A 727 -70.33 2.36 14.25
C GLU A 727 -70.49 2.38 12.71
N GLU A 728 -69.94 3.40 12.03
CA GLU A 728 -69.96 3.50 10.56
C GLU A 728 -69.06 2.43 9.90
N LEU A 729 -67.93 2.09 10.53
CA LEU A 729 -67.06 0.99 10.09
C LEU A 729 -67.74 -0.37 10.28
N GLU A 730 -68.50 -0.57 11.36
CA GLU A 730 -69.25 -1.81 11.60
C GLU A 730 -70.39 -1.96 10.58
N GLU A 731 -71.17 -0.90 10.32
CA GLU A 731 -72.21 -0.91 9.26
C GLU A 731 -71.63 -1.19 7.87
N ILE A 732 -70.53 -0.53 7.49
CA ILE A 732 -69.88 -0.78 6.19
C ILE A 732 -69.30 -2.20 6.13
N SER A 733 -68.75 -2.72 7.23
CA SER A 733 -68.23 -4.09 7.30
C SER A 733 -69.35 -5.15 7.19
N GLU A 734 -70.49 -4.91 7.84
CA GLU A 734 -71.67 -5.76 7.70
C GLU A 734 -72.25 -5.71 6.28
N GLU A 735 -72.32 -4.52 5.66
CA GLU A 735 -72.81 -4.37 4.29
C GLU A 735 -71.84 -4.99 3.27
N ILE A 736 -70.53 -4.89 3.49
CA ILE A 736 -69.51 -5.62 2.73
C ILE A 736 -69.75 -7.13 2.87
N SER A 737 -69.86 -7.65 4.10
CA SER A 737 -70.05 -9.10 4.35
C SER A 737 -71.33 -9.63 3.69
N LYS A 738 -72.42 -8.85 3.75
CA LYS A 738 -73.70 -9.16 3.11
C LYS A 738 -73.58 -9.18 1.59
N ILE A 739 -72.96 -8.17 0.99
CA ILE A 739 -72.76 -8.12 -0.46
C ILE A 739 -71.79 -9.25 -0.88
N GLU A 740 -70.71 -9.53 -0.16
CA GLU A 740 -69.78 -10.63 -0.46
C GLU A 740 -70.47 -11.99 -0.47
N SER A 741 -71.37 -12.25 0.48
CA SER A 741 -72.18 -13.48 0.50
C SER A 741 -73.09 -13.60 -0.74
N GLN A 742 -73.67 -12.49 -1.21
CA GLN A 742 -74.52 -12.44 -2.41
C GLN A 742 -73.71 -12.48 -3.71
N THR A 743 -72.50 -11.96 -3.71
CA THR A 743 -71.63 -11.83 -4.88
C THR A 743 -70.76 -13.08 -5.10
N SER A 744 -70.64 -13.97 -4.11
CA SER A 744 -69.89 -15.22 -4.22
C SER A 744 -70.69 -16.35 -4.89
N GLY A 745 -72.02 -16.25 -4.95
CA GLY A 745 -72.89 -17.32 -5.48
C GLY A 745 -73.14 -18.47 -4.50
N ILE A 746 -72.54 -18.45 -3.31
CA ILE A 746 -72.72 -19.49 -2.28
C ILE A 746 -74.14 -19.50 -1.74
N SER A 747 -74.80 -18.34 -1.61
CA SER A 747 -76.21 -18.28 -1.22
C SER A 747 -77.13 -18.99 -2.23
N GLU A 748 -76.80 -18.95 -3.52
CA GLU A 748 -77.59 -19.65 -4.55
C GLU A 748 -77.39 -21.17 -4.43
N ILE A 749 -76.14 -21.61 -4.26
CA ILE A 749 -75.80 -23.02 -4.03
C ILE A 749 -76.48 -23.54 -2.74
N LYS A 750 -76.44 -22.76 -1.66
CA LYS A 750 -77.16 -23.04 -0.41
C LYS A 750 -78.66 -23.23 -0.66
N ASN A 751 -79.30 -22.27 -1.31
CA ASN A 751 -80.72 -22.33 -1.61
C ASN A 751 -81.08 -23.55 -2.48
N SER A 752 -80.21 -23.93 -3.42
CA SER A 752 -80.37 -25.15 -4.22
C SER A 752 -80.31 -26.41 -3.35
N ILE A 753 -79.33 -26.50 -2.44
CA ILE A 753 -79.21 -27.61 -1.49
C ILE A 753 -80.47 -27.70 -0.62
N GLU A 754 -80.88 -26.60 -0.02
CA GLU A 754 -82.07 -26.54 0.86
C GLU A 754 -83.34 -26.92 0.10
N LYS A 755 -83.54 -26.40 -1.11
CA LYS A 755 -84.69 -26.73 -1.94
C LYS A 755 -84.71 -28.20 -2.35
N SER A 756 -83.56 -28.77 -2.73
CA SER A 756 -83.43 -30.18 -3.08
C SER A 756 -83.81 -31.07 -1.88
N ILE A 757 -83.17 -30.83 -0.73
CA ILE A 757 -83.42 -31.57 0.51
C ILE A 757 -84.90 -31.46 0.93
N ASN A 758 -85.44 -30.24 0.98
CA ASN A 758 -86.84 -29.99 1.33
C ASN A 758 -87.79 -30.71 0.38
N SER A 759 -87.58 -30.63 -0.94
CA SER A 759 -88.46 -31.26 -1.92
C SER A 759 -88.51 -32.79 -1.81
N LYS A 760 -87.39 -33.42 -1.41
CA LYS A 760 -87.31 -34.87 -1.22
C LYS A 760 -87.90 -35.29 0.12
N LEU A 761 -87.61 -34.57 1.19
CA LEU A 761 -88.04 -34.93 2.55
C LEU A 761 -89.46 -34.47 2.90
N MET A 762 -90.04 -33.47 2.22
CA MET A 762 -91.45 -33.08 2.41
C MET A 762 -92.44 -34.21 2.07
N ASN A 763 -92.04 -35.15 1.21
CA ASN A 763 -92.85 -36.31 0.86
C ASN A 763 -92.65 -37.50 1.81
N ALA A 764 -91.75 -37.39 2.79
CA ALA A 764 -91.52 -38.45 3.78
C ALA A 764 -92.63 -38.45 4.84
N GLY A 765 -93.07 -39.65 5.23
CA GLY A 765 -94.01 -39.82 6.34
C GLY A 765 -93.41 -39.37 7.68
N SER A 766 -94.24 -38.85 8.59
CA SER A 766 -93.82 -38.37 9.92
C SER A 766 -93.05 -39.42 10.74
N GLU A 767 -93.34 -40.71 10.56
CA GLU A 767 -92.64 -41.80 11.25
C GLU A 767 -91.21 -42.05 10.74
N LEU A 768 -90.91 -41.73 9.47
CA LEU A 768 -89.57 -41.84 8.90
C LEU A 768 -88.68 -40.66 9.29
N LEU A 769 -89.28 -39.50 9.55
CA LEU A 769 -88.61 -38.31 10.05
C LEU A 769 -88.39 -38.37 11.58
N ARG A 770 -88.96 -39.36 12.27
CA ARG A 770 -88.80 -39.62 13.70
C ARG A 770 -87.63 -40.55 13.99
N TYR A 771 -86.86 -40.24 15.02
CA TYR A 771 -85.71 -41.04 15.39
C TYR A 771 -86.09 -42.17 16.34
N THR A 772 -85.99 -43.42 15.86
CA THR A 772 -86.14 -44.61 16.73
C THR A 772 -84.85 -45.43 16.86
N ASP A 773 -83.85 -45.25 15.98
CA ASP A 773 -82.58 -46.01 15.96
C ASP A 773 -81.42 -45.23 15.27
N ILE A 774 -80.17 -45.48 15.68
CA ILE A 774 -78.93 -44.85 15.16
C ILE A 774 -78.69 -45.17 13.68
N GLN A 775 -79.03 -46.38 13.23
CA GLN A 775 -78.85 -46.79 11.83
C GLN A 775 -79.72 -46.01 10.86
N LEU A 776 -80.91 -45.57 11.29
CA LEU A 776 -81.83 -44.78 10.46
C LEU A 776 -81.23 -43.39 10.16
N LEU A 777 -80.58 -42.77 11.15
CA LEU A 777 -79.95 -41.46 10.97
C LEU A 777 -78.76 -41.52 10.00
N SER A 778 -77.86 -42.49 10.13
CA SER A 778 -76.74 -42.62 9.19
C SER A 778 -77.22 -42.86 7.75
N THR A 779 -78.34 -43.57 7.59
CA THR A 779 -78.97 -43.78 6.28
C THR A 779 -79.54 -42.48 5.72
N MET A 780 -80.24 -41.69 6.54
CA MET A 780 -80.74 -40.37 6.15
C MET A 780 -79.61 -39.40 5.81
N GLU A 781 -78.54 -39.36 6.59
CA GLU A 781 -77.37 -38.51 6.34
C GLU A 781 -76.71 -38.82 4.99
N ARG A 782 -76.58 -40.11 4.64
CA ARG A 782 -76.06 -40.54 3.33
C ARG A 782 -76.92 -40.01 2.17
N TYR A 783 -78.24 -40.17 2.24
CA TYR A 783 -79.13 -39.72 1.16
C TYR A 783 -79.23 -38.19 1.08
N ILE A 784 -79.20 -37.48 2.21
CA ILE A 784 -79.11 -36.01 2.22
C ILE A 784 -77.83 -35.55 1.51
N ASN A 785 -76.71 -36.22 1.77
CA ASN A 785 -75.44 -35.93 1.09
C ASN A 785 -75.53 -36.20 -0.42
N GLU A 786 -76.12 -37.33 -0.84
CA GLU A 786 -76.31 -37.68 -2.25
C GLU A 786 -77.23 -36.68 -2.98
N TRP A 787 -78.36 -36.27 -2.39
CA TRP A 787 -79.29 -35.34 -3.02
C TRP A 787 -78.75 -33.92 -3.12
N ALA A 788 -78.03 -33.48 -2.09
CA ALA A 788 -77.37 -32.18 -2.13
C ALA A 788 -76.23 -32.17 -3.15
N ARG A 789 -75.38 -33.21 -3.18
CA ARG A 789 -74.32 -33.36 -4.19
C ARG A 789 -74.91 -33.37 -5.60
N GLY A 790 -75.91 -34.21 -5.86
CA GLY A 790 -76.57 -34.31 -7.16
C GLY A 790 -77.16 -32.97 -7.60
N SER A 791 -77.86 -32.26 -6.70
CA SER A 791 -78.43 -30.95 -7.02
C SER A 791 -77.37 -29.91 -7.41
N VAL A 792 -76.22 -29.90 -6.75
CA VAL A 792 -75.16 -28.90 -7.02
C VAL A 792 -74.41 -29.24 -8.31
N ILE A 793 -74.14 -30.51 -8.58
CA ILE A 793 -73.59 -30.95 -9.88
C ILE A 793 -74.57 -30.61 -11.01
N ASP A 794 -75.86 -30.87 -10.82
CA ASP A 794 -76.87 -30.68 -11.85
C ASP A 794 -77.13 -29.21 -12.21
N GLN A 795 -77.04 -28.31 -11.24
CA GLN A 795 -77.32 -26.90 -11.46
C GLN A 795 -76.05 -26.08 -11.72
N TYR A 796 -74.94 -26.41 -11.07
CA TYR A 796 -73.72 -25.59 -11.06
C TYR A 796 -72.49 -26.30 -11.66
N GLY A 797 -72.56 -27.62 -11.89
CA GLY A 797 -71.41 -28.40 -12.36
C GLY A 797 -70.27 -28.52 -11.35
N LEU A 798 -70.56 -28.25 -10.06
CA LEU A 798 -69.58 -28.22 -8.98
C LEU A 798 -69.68 -29.48 -8.12
N GLU A 799 -68.53 -29.99 -7.68
CA GLU A 799 -68.47 -31.07 -6.71
C GLU A 799 -68.44 -30.49 -5.28
N ILE A 800 -69.26 -31.04 -4.39
CA ILE A 800 -69.35 -30.60 -2.99
C ILE A 800 -69.18 -31.76 -2.00
N SER A 801 -68.74 -31.41 -0.79
CA SER A 801 -68.73 -32.28 0.38
C SER A 801 -69.54 -31.63 1.50
N ILE A 802 -70.49 -32.37 2.07
CA ILE A 802 -71.24 -31.95 3.27
C ILE A 802 -70.56 -32.51 4.51
N ARG A 803 -70.51 -31.68 5.56
CA ARG A 803 -69.96 -31.99 6.87
C ARG A 803 -70.92 -31.50 7.96
N ASN A 804 -70.78 -32.04 9.18
CA ASN A 804 -71.51 -31.59 10.36
C ASN A 804 -73.05 -31.62 10.22
N LEU A 805 -73.58 -32.57 9.45
CA LEU A 805 -75.03 -32.73 9.32
C LEU A 805 -75.62 -33.12 10.69
N SER A 806 -76.62 -32.37 11.13
CA SER A 806 -77.26 -32.55 12.42
C SER A 806 -78.77 -32.29 12.32
N ARG A 807 -79.54 -32.95 13.20
CA ARG A 807 -81.00 -32.80 13.32
C ARG A 807 -81.37 -32.47 14.76
N THR A 808 -82.25 -31.49 14.96
CA THR A 808 -82.81 -31.22 16.30
C THR A 808 -83.97 -32.16 16.62
N ARG A 809 -84.03 -32.69 17.85
CA ARG A 809 -85.16 -33.51 18.35
C ARG A 809 -86.44 -32.68 18.41
N THR A 810 -87.58 -33.32 18.19
CA THR A 810 -88.88 -32.66 18.39
C THR A 810 -89.29 -32.65 19.87
N GLU A 811 -90.31 -31.86 20.26
CA GLU A 811 -90.78 -31.75 21.65
C GLU A 811 -91.39 -33.07 22.14
N GLN A 812 -92.19 -33.72 21.29
CA GLN A 812 -92.76 -35.05 21.56
C GLN A 812 -91.67 -36.11 21.78
N GLU A 813 -90.64 -36.14 20.94
CA GLU A 813 -89.50 -37.07 21.11
C GLU A 813 -88.77 -36.81 22.43
N THR A 814 -88.61 -35.55 22.80
CA THR A 814 -87.99 -35.14 24.07
C THR A 814 -88.81 -35.62 25.28
N TYR A 815 -90.14 -35.60 25.19
CA TYR A 815 -91.03 -36.10 26.23
C TYR A 815 -90.96 -37.63 26.36
N VAL A 816 -91.04 -38.37 25.25
CA VAL A 816 -90.97 -39.84 25.25
C VAL A 816 -89.62 -40.33 25.79
N PHE A 817 -88.52 -39.68 25.40
CA PHE A 817 -87.19 -40.01 25.89
C PHE A 817 -87.10 -39.89 27.42
N LYS A 818 -87.63 -38.82 28.01
CA LYS A 818 -87.67 -38.62 29.46
C LYS A 818 -88.56 -39.65 30.17
N ALA A 819 -89.70 -40.00 29.58
CA ALA A 819 -90.61 -41.01 30.12
C ALA A 819 -89.99 -42.42 30.11
N GLN A 820 -89.30 -42.81 29.03
CA GLN A 820 -88.58 -44.09 28.95
C GLN A 820 -87.46 -44.18 29.98
N GLN A 821 -86.67 -43.11 30.15
CA GLN A 821 -85.61 -43.07 31.16
C GLN A 821 -86.16 -43.29 32.58
N THR A 822 -87.36 -42.77 32.86
CA THR A 822 -88.04 -42.94 34.15
C THR A 822 -88.55 -44.37 34.34
N LEU A 823 -89.12 -44.98 33.29
CA LEU A 823 -89.62 -46.36 33.31
C LEU A 823 -88.51 -47.39 33.49
N GLU A 824 -87.37 -47.22 32.80
CA GLU A 824 -86.24 -48.15 32.95
C GLU A 824 -85.70 -48.16 34.37
N LYS A 825 -85.63 -46.98 35.00
CA LYS A 825 -85.23 -46.87 36.41
C LYS A 825 -86.16 -47.65 37.33
N ALA A 826 -87.48 -47.54 37.14
CA ALA A 826 -88.46 -48.27 37.94
C ALA A 826 -88.38 -49.80 37.77
N LYS A 827 -88.10 -50.28 36.54
CA LYS A 827 -87.93 -51.72 36.27
C LYS A 827 -86.72 -52.32 36.98
N VAL A 828 -85.63 -51.56 37.09
CA VAL A 828 -84.42 -52.02 37.80
C VAL A 828 -84.71 -52.18 39.29
N ASP A 829 -85.44 -51.23 39.89
CA ASP A 829 -85.78 -51.27 41.31
C ASP A 829 -86.71 -52.45 41.65
N GLU A 830 -87.69 -52.75 40.81
CA GLU A 830 -88.59 -53.90 40.97
C GLU A 830 -87.85 -55.25 40.89
N ALA A 831 -86.94 -55.40 39.93
CA ALA A 831 -86.14 -56.63 39.77
C ALA A 831 -85.31 -56.93 41.02
N LEU A 832 -84.78 -55.89 41.67
CA LEU A 832 -83.94 -56.01 42.87
C LEU A 832 -84.75 -56.54 44.07
N ALA A 833 -85.99 -56.09 44.23
CA ALA A 833 -86.90 -56.55 45.28
C ALA A 833 -87.32 -58.04 45.09
N GLN A 834 -87.56 -58.46 43.85
CA GLN A 834 -87.94 -59.85 43.56
C GLN A 834 -86.81 -60.85 43.87
N ILE A 835 -85.55 -60.48 43.63
CA ILE A 835 -84.39 -61.33 43.93
C ILE A 835 -84.25 -61.56 45.44
N GLN A 836 -84.47 -60.53 46.26
CA GLN A 836 -84.38 -60.64 47.71
C GLN A 836 -85.44 -61.60 48.28
N ALA A 837 -86.70 -61.50 47.83
CA ALA A 837 -87.77 -62.39 48.27
C ALA A 837 -87.52 -63.87 47.90
N ARG A 838 -86.94 -64.13 46.72
CA ARG A 838 -86.61 -65.48 46.24
C ARG A 838 -85.54 -66.16 47.10
N THR A 839 -84.59 -65.40 47.62
CA THR A 839 -83.47 -65.95 48.41
C THR A 839 -83.95 -66.51 49.75
N GLU A 840 -84.90 -65.85 50.39
CA GLU A 840 -85.49 -66.30 51.66
C GLU A 840 -86.37 -67.55 51.52
N LEU A 841 -87.12 -67.67 50.42
CA LEU A 841 -87.95 -68.84 50.16
C LEU A 841 -87.11 -70.12 50.00
N ARG A 842 -85.99 -70.03 49.27
CA ARG A 842 -85.09 -71.16 48.99
C ARG A 842 -84.46 -71.72 50.27
N LYS A 843 -84.16 -70.86 51.24
CA LYS A 843 -83.60 -71.27 52.54
C LYS A 843 -84.58 -72.14 53.33
N LYS A 844 -85.87 -71.80 53.36
CA LYS A 844 -86.91 -72.60 54.04
C LYS A 844 -87.16 -73.95 53.36
N GLN A 845 -87.11 -74.02 52.04
CA GLN A 845 -87.33 -75.28 51.30
C GLN A 845 -86.22 -76.30 51.57
N LEU A 846 -84.96 -75.86 51.62
CA LEU A 846 -83.83 -76.74 51.94
C LEU A 846 -83.97 -77.37 53.33
N GLU A 847 -84.41 -76.59 54.33
CA GLU A 847 -84.60 -77.08 55.70
C GLU A 847 -85.69 -78.17 55.78
N MET A 848 -86.78 -78.02 55.00
CA MET A 848 -87.87 -78.99 54.91
C MET A 848 -87.45 -80.30 54.20
N SER A 849 -86.61 -80.20 53.16
CA SER A 849 -86.12 -81.37 52.42
C SER A 849 -85.24 -82.27 53.29
N SER A 850 -84.37 -81.68 54.12
CA SER A 850 -83.49 -82.40 55.05
C SER A 850 -84.29 -83.28 56.02
N ARG A 851 -85.38 -82.74 56.58
CA ARG A 851 -86.27 -83.49 57.48
C ARG A 851 -86.97 -84.67 56.79
N ARG A 852 -87.37 -84.52 55.53
CA ARG A 852 -88.02 -85.60 54.76
C ARG A 852 -87.07 -86.76 54.50
N ASN A 853 -85.82 -86.47 54.12
CA ASN A 853 -84.84 -87.52 53.85
C ASN A 853 -84.50 -88.31 55.12
N GLN A 854 -84.40 -87.64 56.27
CA GLN A 854 -84.17 -88.33 57.54
C GLN A 854 -85.30 -89.32 57.89
N ALA A 855 -86.56 -88.95 57.61
CA ALA A 855 -87.71 -89.84 57.85
C ALA A 855 -87.69 -91.08 56.93
N LYS A 856 -87.35 -90.91 55.65
CA LYS A 856 -87.27 -92.02 54.69
C LYS A 856 -86.15 -93.02 55.01
N SER A 857 -85.01 -92.55 55.53
CA SER A 857 -83.92 -93.43 55.95
C SER A 857 -84.36 -94.41 57.05
N VAL A 858 -85.14 -93.93 58.03
CA VAL A 858 -85.65 -94.77 59.12
C VAL A 858 -86.65 -95.81 58.62
N GLU A 859 -87.41 -95.48 57.57
CA GLU A 859 -88.35 -96.42 56.95
C GLU A 859 -87.63 -97.53 56.17
N LEU A 860 -86.55 -97.17 55.49
CA LEU A 860 -85.71 -98.11 54.75
C LEU A 860 -85.09 -99.17 55.67
N ASP A 861 -84.58 -98.78 56.84
CA ASP A 861 -83.99 -99.70 57.82
C ASP A 861 -84.97 -100.78 58.27
N LYS A 862 -86.25 -100.41 58.48
CA LYS A 862 -87.31 -101.36 58.87
C LYS A 862 -87.60 -102.38 57.76
N LEU A 863 -87.52 -101.96 56.49
CA LEU A 863 -87.76 -102.84 55.36
C LEU A 863 -86.63 -103.85 55.20
N TYR A 864 -85.38 -103.45 55.39
CA TYR A 864 -84.25 -104.37 55.37
C TYR A 864 -84.34 -105.46 56.44
N GLU A 865 -84.77 -105.09 57.65
CA GLU A 865 -84.97 -106.03 58.74
C GLU A 865 -86.09 -107.05 58.43
N ARG A 866 -87.16 -106.60 57.75
CA ARG A 866 -88.25 -107.46 57.26
C ARG A 866 -87.77 -108.42 56.18
N LYS A 867 -86.92 -107.97 55.25
CA LYS A 867 -86.31 -108.80 54.21
C LYS A 867 -85.48 -109.94 54.80
N ALA A 868 -84.64 -109.62 55.79
CA ALA A 868 -83.80 -110.61 56.45
C ALA A 868 -84.62 -111.74 57.10
N LYS A 869 -85.80 -111.42 57.66
CA LYS A 869 -86.71 -112.42 58.24
C LYS A 869 -87.35 -113.33 57.18
N LEU A 870 -87.71 -112.79 56.02
CA LEU A 870 -88.32 -113.57 54.92
C LEU A 870 -87.33 -114.48 54.20
N ILE A 871 -86.05 -114.11 54.09
CA ILE A 871 -85.01 -114.97 53.49
C ILE A 871 -84.70 -116.20 54.36
N ALA A 872 -84.89 -116.08 55.68
CA ALA A 872 -84.57 -117.14 56.63
C ALA A 872 -85.68 -118.22 56.74
N ASP A 873 -86.85 -118.00 56.13
CA ASP A 873 -87.99 -118.92 56.18
C ASP A 873 -88.05 -119.79 54.90
N PRO A 874 -87.89 -121.13 55.00
CA PRO A 874 -87.76 -122.01 53.84
C PRO A 874 -89.07 -122.24 53.06
N ASP A 875 -90.24 -121.90 53.60
CA ASP A 875 -91.53 -122.02 52.91
C ASP A 875 -92.01 -120.69 52.29
N ALA A 876 -91.19 -119.64 52.34
CA ALA A 876 -91.58 -118.30 51.87
C ALA A 876 -91.74 -118.23 50.35
N GLU A 877 -92.88 -117.70 49.88
CA GLU A 877 -93.15 -117.48 48.47
C GLU A 877 -92.20 -116.43 47.89
N ALA A 878 -91.54 -116.78 46.77
CA ALA A 878 -90.55 -115.94 46.11
C ALA A 878 -91.08 -114.55 45.70
N ASP A 879 -92.40 -114.43 45.45
CA ASP A 879 -93.04 -113.18 45.05
C ASP A 879 -93.11 -112.14 46.18
N GLU A 880 -93.19 -112.56 47.47
CA GLU A 880 -93.16 -111.61 48.59
C GLU A 880 -91.76 -110.99 48.78
N LEU A 881 -90.71 -111.79 48.61
CA LEU A 881 -89.33 -111.31 48.70
C LEU A 881 -89.03 -110.31 47.58
N GLN A 882 -89.48 -110.61 46.36
CA GLN A 882 -89.29 -109.74 45.19
C GLN A 882 -90.04 -108.40 45.35
N ASN A 883 -91.27 -108.41 45.89
CA ASN A 883 -92.02 -107.20 46.19
C ASN A 883 -91.33 -106.32 47.25
N LEU A 884 -90.71 -106.96 48.24
CA LEU A 884 -90.03 -106.24 49.31
C LEU A 884 -88.69 -105.66 48.84
N GLU A 885 -87.95 -106.36 47.99
CA GLU A 885 -86.77 -105.84 47.30
C GLU A 885 -87.11 -104.66 46.38
N ALA A 886 -88.24 -104.72 45.68
CA ALA A 886 -88.70 -103.59 44.86
C ALA A 886 -89.01 -102.34 45.72
N LYS A 887 -89.59 -102.51 46.92
CA LYS A 887 -89.85 -101.40 47.86
C LYS A 887 -88.58 -100.80 48.44
N ILE A 888 -87.61 -101.64 48.82
CA ILE A 888 -86.30 -101.19 49.31
C ILE A 888 -85.58 -100.39 48.23
N ASN A 889 -85.44 -100.95 47.02
CA ASN A 889 -84.77 -100.26 45.91
C ASN A 889 -85.45 -98.93 45.57
N ARG A 890 -86.79 -98.86 45.66
CA ARG A 890 -87.52 -97.61 45.43
C ARG A 890 -87.19 -96.55 46.48
N LEU A 891 -87.21 -96.90 47.76
CA LEU A 891 -86.87 -95.95 48.84
C LEU A 891 -85.38 -95.54 48.82
N GLU A 892 -84.46 -96.43 48.43
CA GLU A 892 -83.04 -96.10 48.25
C GLU A 892 -82.81 -95.12 47.11
N GLN A 893 -83.45 -95.33 45.96
CA GLN A 893 -83.41 -94.38 44.84
C GLN A 893 -83.97 -93.01 45.23
N GLU A 894 -85.02 -92.98 46.06
CA GLU A 894 -85.60 -91.73 46.57
C GLU A 894 -84.74 -91.02 47.64
N LEU A 895 -83.79 -91.71 48.30
CA LEU A 895 -82.83 -91.12 49.24
C LEU A 895 -81.54 -90.65 48.56
N LEU A 896 -81.07 -91.40 47.55
CA LEU A 896 -79.87 -91.09 46.75
C LEU A 896 -80.07 -89.89 45.81
N ASN A 897 -81.32 -89.59 45.43
CA ASN A 897 -81.68 -88.39 44.69
C ASN A 897 -82.47 -87.44 45.60
N PRO A 898 -81.82 -86.59 46.41
CA PRO A 898 -82.54 -85.50 47.07
C PRO A 898 -83.05 -84.57 45.97
N SER A 899 -84.34 -84.68 45.65
CA SER A 899 -85.15 -83.80 44.78
C SER A 899 -84.54 -82.38 44.62
N LEU A 900 -83.66 -82.23 43.64
CA LEU A 900 -83.18 -80.96 43.11
C LEU A 900 -84.06 -80.49 41.93
N GLU A 901 -85.13 -81.22 41.62
CA GLU A 901 -86.07 -80.95 40.52
C GLU A 901 -86.88 -79.65 40.71
N ASP A 902 -86.91 -79.06 41.92
CA ASP A 902 -87.55 -77.76 42.14
C ASP A 902 -86.62 -76.55 41.88
N ALA A 903 -85.31 -76.76 41.67
CA ALA A 903 -84.37 -75.65 41.46
C ALA A 903 -84.19 -75.25 39.99
N GLU A 904 -84.43 -76.16 39.04
CA GLU A 904 -84.21 -75.93 37.60
C GLU A 904 -85.43 -75.31 36.91
N SER A 905 -86.65 -75.65 37.35
CA SER A 905 -87.90 -75.09 36.83
C SER A 905 -88.13 -73.60 37.17
N SER A 906 -87.38 -73.05 38.14
CA SER A 906 -87.47 -71.62 38.51
C SER A 906 -86.52 -70.71 37.72
N LEU A 907 -85.60 -71.26 36.92
CA LEU A 907 -84.57 -70.51 36.19
C LEU A 907 -84.91 -70.19 34.73
N GLN A 908 -86.01 -70.72 34.18
CA GLN A 908 -86.40 -70.53 32.77
C GLN A 908 -87.42 -69.42 32.48
N LEU A 909 -87.78 -68.57 33.45
CA LEU A 909 -88.83 -67.55 33.25
C LEU A 909 -88.33 -66.09 33.21
N LEU A 910 -87.03 -65.84 33.00
CA LEU A 910 -86.49 -64.48 32.88
C LEU A 910 -85.37 -64.35 31.84
N GLU A 911 -85.71 -64.46 30.55
CA GLU A 911 -84.98 -63.75 29.50
C GLU A 911 -85.88 -62.64 28.94
N PRO A 912 -85.45 -61.36 28.92
CA PRO A 912 -86.17 -60.32 28.21
C PRO A 912 -85.95 -60.47 26.70
N ASN A 913 -87.04 -60.77 25.98
CA ASN A 913 -87.11 -60.82 24.52
C ASN A 913 -86.64 -59.49 23.90
N LYS A 914 -85.45 -59.45 23.29
CA LYS A 914 -84.99 -58.33 22.47
C LYS A 914 -85.40 -58.57 21.01
N ASN A 915 -86.53 -57.99 20.61
CA ASN A 915 -86.86 -57.80 19.20
C ASN A 915 -86.04 -56.62 18.63
N LYS A 916 -85.08 -56.88 17.74
CA LYS A 916 -84.43 -55.88 16.88
C LYS A 916 -84.34 -56.45 15.47
N GLY A 917 -84.81 -55.70 14.47
CA GLY A 917 -84.55 -56.05 13.05
C GLY A 917 -85.59 -55.65 11.99
N ARG A 918 -86.55 -54.75 12.25
CA ARG A 918 -87.61 -54.45 11.26
C ARG A 918 -87.68 -53.02 10.69
N ASN A 919 -86.88 -52.06 11.16
CA ASN A 919 -87.13 -50.63 10.83
C ASN A 919 -86.28 -50.03 9.70
N SER A 920 -85.10 -50.57 9.35
CA SER A 920 -84.27 -49.94 8.29
C SER A 920 -84.79 -50.19 6.86
N LEU A 921 -85.39 -51.37 6.61
CA LEU A 921 -85.99 -51.72 5.31
C LEU A 921 -87.17 -50.83 4.94
N LEU A 922 -87.92 -50.31 5.94
CA LEU A 922 -89.10 -49.48 5.73
C LEU A 922 -88.77 -48.07 5.16
N PHE A 923 -87.58 -47.52 5.43
CA PHE A 923 -87.20 -46.19 4.92
C PHE A 923 -86.84 -46.24 3.43
N GLU A 924 -86.06 -47.24 3.01
CA GLU A 924 -85.66 -47.41 1.61
C GLU A 924 -86.85 -47.77 0.72
N GLU A 925 -87.75 -48.64 1.20
CA GLU A 925 -88.99 -49.03 0.49
C GLU A 925 -90.00 -47.88 0.34
N GLN A 926 -90.20 -47.04 1.36
CA GLN A 926 -91.18 -45.93 1.30
C GLN A 926 -90.69 -44.71 0.50
N MET A 927 -89.37 -44.50 0.42
CA MET A 927 -88.78 -43.39 -0.34
C MET A 927 -88.47 -43.77 -1.81
N ASN A 928 -88.81 -45.00 -2.25
CA ASN A 928 -88.48 -45.55 -3.57
C ASN A 928 -86.98 -45.43 -3.90
N LEU A 929 -86.09 -45.68 -2.93
CA LEU A 929 -84.64 -45.60 -3.10
C LEU A 929 -84.07 -47.00 -3.35
N PRO A 930 -83.08 -47.17 -4.25
CA PRO A 930 -82.46 -48.47 -4.50
C PRO A 930 -81.76 -48.98 -3.21
N PRO A 931 -81.88 -50.27 -2.86
CA PRO A 931 -81.28 -50.82 -1.65
C PRO A 931 -79.75 -50.68 -1.70
N SER A 932 -79.15 -50.34 -0.55
CA SER A 932 -77.69 -50.26 -0.42
C SER A 932 -77.00 -51.58 -0.78
N GLN A 933 -75.97 -51.54 -1.64
CA GLN A 933 -75.20 -52.73 -2.07
C GLN A 933 -74.32 -53.34 -0.97
N SER A 934 -74.38 -52.87 0.28
CA SER A 934 -73.54 -53.38 1.37
C SER A 934 -74.09 -54.56 2.16
N ASN A 935 -75.26 -55.12 1.80
CA ASN A 935 -75.85 -56.27 2.51
C ASN A 935 -75.93 -57.54 1.63
N SER A 936 -74.95 -57.77 0.74
CA SER A 936 -74.83 -59.05 0.01
C SER A 936 -73.69 -59.96 0.49
N ASP A 937 -72.99 -59.59 1.56
CA ASP A 937 -72.03 -60.45 2.25
C ASP A 937 -72.28 -60.40 3.77
N SER A 938 -73.28 -61.16 4.25
CA SER A 938 -73.37 -61.65 5.63
C SER A 938 -74.29 -62.86 5.74
#